data_AF-A0A662WEG6-F1
#
_entry.id   AF-A0A662WEG6-F1
#
_cell.length_a   1.000
_cell.length_b   1.000
_cell.length_c   1.000
_cell.angle_alpha   90.00
_cell.angle_beta   90.00
_cell.angle_gamma   90.00
#
_symmetry.space_group_name_H-M   'P 1'
#
loop_
_entity.id
_entity.type
_entity.pdbx_description
1 polymer ?
#
loop_
_entity_poly.entity_id
_entity_poly.type
_entity_poly.pdbx_seq_one_letter_code
_entity_poly.pdbx_strand_id
1 'polypeptide(L)'
;MPATHQQSTGLLLDLDVDRAPRTALNPQEAQLAQEELVLALVTTGEPHKSTTPPWGLLENAYFQRAMQRLQPGFVVPSAYEVRQRVLPHLYGQTKREVGAFLQAATSLTVVCSTQGVAGHRRRLMWTAVDQDGRSELLVVVPRAPAEYPEEVADRVLRFLSSMRLPRRPGCLVHLCNESVGASHLARSLLKKRQQGPNHSEFEATSLSSIGFEASPLALMGGCMAQQMLFLFRDVLETLSSISEALDKCMDIVAFVTSSTAMQHELVRLNGEAQCLPLPSSSPRADDFHSFIVCVRQVLALKGALRSTLEESAESGGDLDLKPHLKPEAATAASSRTARAFVDAVGDDLFWLGLDLTAQVLQPFAYTAWLSECSYATSSAQLLLCWLLLLAVVRVSPMVLDTEKDNFHMRLVDRIRGFSEDHVLACLLLDPRVHGLGLSALGRRRTRLIVADLGEKLQGRRHRQSGMAEASSSTAQNRSRLVEQLLQYLNRERPFDDDEAWETMTTTTVPPRLFWLEYAEEAPELAQVALAVLGFRAFVAPLEATWRMSTQRFRPQRQQDEAARGDGVVLPVGGVTAMSASEVAVPPVELIRFHHDQLHARLRSEADGRRRLAKYGSGRRSDGQVPSLLGGQSSADLMDDEADREPSDAGGDAVTAFRQLKSWLQRLDEHEKSLPVDDADASLQRFDADWLELGPDSPQQIRACLERFLLGDQHQYDGEDGHDDGQAALPAVEGRDPQEPLAVMPHSDAGGLSL
;
A
#
# COMPACT_ATOMS: atom_id res chain seq x y z
N MET A 1 -25.06 5.80 -74.32
CA MET A 1 -24.35 4.98 -73.32
C MET A 1 -25.19 4.93 -72.07
N PRO A 2 -25.64 3.74 -71.63
CA PRO A 2 -26.68 3.59 -70.61
C PRO A 2 -26.12 3.47 -69.19
N ALA A 3 -26.96 3.73 -68.18
CA ALA A 3 -26.64 3.50 -66.77
C ALA A 3 -26.78 2.01 -66.40
N THR A 4 -25.84 1.49 -65.61
CA THR A 4 -25.91 0.15 -65.02
C THR A 4 -26.39 0.23 -63.57
N HIS A 5 -27.62 -0.20 -63.31
CA HIS A 5 -28.04 -0.52 -61.94
C HIS A 5 -27.21 -1.71 -61.43
N GLN A 6 -26.54 -1.55 -60.29
CA GLN A 6 -26.21 -2.68 -59.41
C GLN A 6 -27.18 -2.67 -58.24
N GLN A 7 -27.81 -3.82 -57.99
CA GLN A 7 -28.68 -4.03 -56.84
C GLN A 7 -27.81 -4.44 -55.66
N SER A 8 -27.84 -3.68 -54.57
CA SER A 8 -27.26 -4.14 -53.31
C SER A 8 -28.20 -5.16 -52.67
N THR A 9 -27.82 -6.43 -52.71
CA THR A 9 -28.50 -7.50 -51.97
C THR A 9 -28.16 -7.38 -50.50
N GLY A 10 -29.01 -6.70 -49.74
CA GLY A 10 -28.88 -6.62 -48.29
C GLY A 10 -29.03 -7.99 -47.64
N LEU A 11 -27.91 -8.61 -47.26
CA LEU A 11 -27.87 -9.79 -46.41
C LEU A 11 -28.25 -9.40 -44.98
N LEU A 12 -29.56 -9.30 -44.74
CA LEU A 12 -30.12 -9.29 -43.40
C LEU A 12 -29.86 -10.67 -42.79
N LEU A 13 -28.88 -10.74 -41.87
CA LEU A 13 -28.69 -11.90 -41.02
C LEU A 13 -29.81 -11.93 -39.99
N ASP A 14 -30.95 -12.49 -40.37
CA ASP A 14 -32.00 -12.92 -39.45
C ASP A 14 -31.45 -14.06 -38.58
N LEU A 15 -30.70 -13.67 -37.53
CA LEU A 15 -30.42 -14.49 -36.37
C LEU A 15 -31.71 -14.61 -35.55
N ASP A 16 -32.69 -15.31 -36.14
CA ASP A 16 -33.98 -15.66 -35.53
C ASP A 16 -33.75 -16.79 -34.50
N VAL A 17 -32.92 -16.47 -33.51
CA VAL A 17 -32.69 -17.28 -32.33
C VAL A 17 -33.97 -17.20 -31.51
N ASP A 18 -34.73 -18.30 -31.51
CA ASP A 18 -36.00 -18.49 -30.81
C ASP A 18 -35.90 -18.08 -29.33
N ARG A 19 -36.10 -16.79 -29.05
CA ARG A 19 -36.03 -16.22 -27.70
C ARG A 19 -37.32 -16.59 -26.99
N ALA A 20 -37.31 -17.77 -26.38
CA ALA A 20 -38.31 -18.22 -25.42
C ALA A 20 -38.75 -17.03 -24.55
N PRO A 21 -40.07 -16.77 -24.44
CA PRO A 21 -40.59 -15.49 -23.96
C PRO A 21 -40.07 -15.23 -22.55
N ARG A 22 -39.17 -14.24 -22.44
CA ARG A 22 -38.50 -13.90 -21.17
C ARG A 22 -39.56 -13.56 -20.14
N THR A 23 -39.73 -14.48 -19.19
CA THR A 23 -40.66 -14.32 -18.08
C THR A 23 -40.33 -13.06 -17.30
N ALA A 24 -41.36 -12.33 -16.87
CA ALA A 24 -41.17 -11.19 -15.99
C ALA A 24 -40.36 -11.61 -14.75
N LEU A 25 -39.36 -10.81 -14.39
CA LEU A 25 -38.51 -11.06 -13.22
C LEU A 25 -39.35 -11.32 -11.97
N ASN A 26 -38.93 -12.27 -11.15
CA ASN A 26 -39.46 -12.42 -9.80
C ASN A 26 -39.30 -11.07 -9.06
N PRO A 27 -40.30 -10.57 -8.32
CA PRO A 27 -40.17 -9.34 -7.53
C PRO A 27 -38.90 -9.27 -6.66
N GLN A 28 -38.38 -10.41 -6.18
CA GLN A 28 -37.11 -10.49 -5.45
C GLN A 28 -35.89 -10.26 -6.36
N GLU A 29 -35.85 -10.87 -7.54
CA GLU A 29 -34.78 -10.64 -8.55
C GLU A 29 -34.81 -9.20 -9.06
N ALA A 30 -36.01 -8.64 -9.26
CA ALA A 30 -36.19 -7.26 -9.64
C ALA A 30 -35.69 -6.28 -8.57
N GLN A 31 -35.88 -6.59 -7.27
CA GLN A 31 -35.30 -5.81 -6.18
C GLN A 31 -33.76 -5.91 -6.18
N LEU A 32 -33.20 -7.12 -6.27
CA LEU A 32 -31.75 -7.33 -6.30
C LEU A 32 -31.09 -6.58 -7.48
N ALA A 33 -31.68 -6.63 -8.67
CA ALA A 33 -31.18 -5.89 -9.84
C ALA A 33 -31.30 -4.36 -9.69
N GLN A 34 -32.25 -3.85 -8.89
CA GLN A 34 -32.28 -2.42 -8.51
C GLN A 34 -31.19 -2.06 -7.50
N GLU A 35 -30.90 -2.96 -6.56
CA GLU A 35 -29.83 -2.79 -5.56
C GLU A 35 -28.44 -2.85 -6.22
N GLU A 36 -28.16 -3.84 -7.07
CA GLU A 36 -26.93 -3.94 -7.86
C GLU A 36 -26.70 -2.73 -8.77
N LEU A 37 -27.75 -2.22 -9.43
CA LEU A 37 -27.67 -1.00 -10.24
C LEU A 37 -27.31 0.23 -9.38
N VAL A 38 -27.90 0.37 -8.19
CA VAL A 38 -27.55 1.46 -7.27
C VAL A 38 -26.14 1.32 -6.72
N LEU A 39 -25.70 0.09 -6.40
CA LEU A 39 -24.34 -0.20 -5.98
C LEU A 39 -23.33 0.18 -7.07
N ALA A 40 -23.58 -0.20 -8.33
CA ALA A 40 -22.74 0.19 -9.47
C ALA A 40 -22.63 1.72 -9.62
N LEU A 41 -23.73 2.46 -9.49
CA LEU A 41 -23.69 3.93 -9.51
C LEU A 41 -22.93 4.52 -8.31
N VAL A 42 -22.99 3.87 -7.15
CA VAL A 42 -22.28 4.30 -5.93
C VAL A 42 -20.77 4.04 -6.04
N THR A 43 -20.32 2.90 -6.57
CA THR A 43 -18.90 2.50 -6.63
C THR A 43 -18.15 2.98 -7.87
N THR A 44 -18.82 3.31 -8.98
CA THR A 44 -18.17 3.79 -10.22
C THR A 44 -17.58 5.21 -10.13
N GLY A 45 -17.84 5.96 -9.05
CA GLY A 45 -17.24 7.29 -8.84
C GLY A 45 -15.87 7.21 -8.17
N GLU A 46 -14.88 7.94 -8.69
CA GLU A 46 -13.53 8.02 -8.11
C GLU A 46 -13.57 8.29 -6.58
N PRO A 47 -12.90 7.48 -5.74
CA PRO A 47 -13.06 7.53 -4.29
C PRO A 47 -12.59 8.84 -3.64
N HIS A 48 -11.78 9.63 -4.35
CA HIS A 48 -11.27 10.93 -3.89
C HIS A 48 -12.04 12.14 -4.44
N LYS A 49 -12.83 11.99 -5.52
CA LYS A 49 -13.68 13.08 -6.01
C LYS A 49 -15.00 13.04 -5.26
N SER A 50 -15.43 14.20 -4.76
CA SER A 50 -16.74 14.36 -4.10
C SER A 50 -17.91 14.37 -5.11
N THR A 51 -17.81 13.59 -6.19
CA THR A 51 -18.92 13.35 -7.11
C THR A 51 -20.01 12.59 -6.37
N THR A 52 -21.12 13.27 -6.12
CA THR A 52 -22.41 12.61 -5.92
C THR A 52 -22.60 11.55 -7.02
N PRO A 53 -23.02 10.32 -6.71
CA PRO A 53 -23.29 9.32 -7.73
C PRO A 53 -24.19 9.88 -8.84
N PRO A 54 -24.01 9.46 -10.10
CA PRO A 54 -24.63 10.10 -11.27
C PRO A 54 -26.13 9.73 -11.38
N TRP A 55 -26.93 10.17 -10.41
CA TRP A 55 -28.35 9.83 -10.27
C TRP A 55 -29.19 10.20 -11.50
N GLY A 56 -28.80 11.24 -12.25
CA GLY A 56 -29.44 11.62 -13.50
C GLY A 56 -29.34 10.56 -14.61
N LEU A 57 -28.44 9.58 -14.50
CA LEU A 57 -28.40 8.43 -15.42
C LEU A 57 -29.64 7.53 -15.28
N LEU A 58 -30.20 7.41 -14.07
CA LEU A 58 -31.45 6.68 -13.83
C LEU A 58 -32.66 7.34 -14.51
N GLU A 59 -32.60 8.66 -14.70
CA GLU A 59 -33.65 9.49 -15.32
C GLU A 59 -33.42 9.67 -16.83
N ASN A 60 -32.29 9.17 -17.36
CA ASN A 60 -31.95 9.27 -18.78
C ASN A 60 -32.80 8.28 -19.61
N ALA A 61 -33.63 8.82 -20.50
CA ALA A 61 -34.55 8.03 -21.33
C ALA A 61 -33.84 7.04 -22.28
N TYR A 62 -32.59 7.29 -22.70
CA TYR A 62 -31.82 6.32 -23.49
C TYR A 62 -31.33 5.17 -22.63
N PHE A 63 -30.84 5.45 -21.41
CA PHE A 63 -30.45 4.41 -20.45
C PHE A 63 -31.64 3.52 -20.05
N GLN A 64 -32.79 4.12 -19.72
CA GLN A 64 -34.02 3.37 -19.43
C GLN A 64 -34.45 2.46 -20.59
N ARG A 65 -34.43 2.97 -21.83
CA ARG A 65 -34.72 2.18 -23.03
C ARG A 65 -33.69 1.07 -23.28
N ALA A 66 -32.41 1.31 -22.98
CA ALA A 66 -31.37 0.28 -23.08
C ALA A 66 -31.62 -0.84 -22.08
N MET A 67 -31.87 -0.51 -20.81
CA MET A 67 -32.19 -1.51 -19.77
C MET A 67 -33.47 -2.31 -20.11
N GLN A 68 -34.52 -1.67 -20.63
CA GLN A 68 -35.74 -2.35 -21.08
C GLN A 68 -35.52 -3.29 -22.28
N ARG A 69 -34.57 -2.97 -23.18
CA ARG A 69 -34.16 -3.84 -24.29
C ARG A 69 -33.30 -5.01 -23.82
N LEU A 70 -32.40 -4.76 -22.87
CA LEU A 70 -31.50 -5.78 -22.30
C LEU A 70 -32.27 -6.76 -21.41
N GLN A 71 -33.24 -6.28 -20.63
CA GLN A 71 -34.10 -7.10 -19.78
C GLN A 71 -35.55 -6.57 -19.76
N PRO A 72 -36.41 -7.08 -20.65
CA PRO A 72 -37.84 -6.73 -20.67
C PRO A 72 -38.51 -6.97 -19.31
N GLY A 73 -39.33 -6.02 -18.87
CA GLY A 73 -40.00 -6.06 -17.57
C GLY A 73 -39.18 -5.54 -16.38
N PHE A 74 -37.87 -5.30 -16.53
CA PHE A 74 -37.11 -4.59 -15.50
C PHE A 74 -37.48 -3.10 -15.49
N VAL A 75 -37.85 -2.60 -14.30
CA VAL A 75 -38.14 -1.17 -14.07
C VAL A 75 -36.94 -0.53 -13.39
N VAL A 76 -36.22 0.31 -14.14
CA VAL A 76 -35.15 1.17 -13.60
C VAL A 76 -35.75 2.10 -12.54
N PRO A 77 -35.21 2.14 -11.31
CA PRO A 77 -35.76 2.97 -10.24
C PRO A 77 -35.40 4.43 -10.46
N SER A 78 -36.35 5.35 -10.24
CA SER A 78 -36.08 6.79 -10.31
C SER A 78 -35.07 7.23 -9.24
N ALA A 79 -34.39 8.38 -9.44
CA ALA A 79 -33.48 8.92 -8.43
C ALA A 79 -34.19 9.23 -7.10
N TYR A 80 -35.50 9.48 -7.13
CA TYR A 80 -36.34 9.61 -5.94
C TYR A 80 -36.51 8.27 -5.21
N GLU A 81 -36.91 7.21 -5.90
CA GLU A 81 -37.05 5.87 -5.30
C GLU A 81 -35.73 5.32 -4.77
N VAL A 82 -34.62 5.59 -5.46
CA VAL A 82 -33.28 5.25 -4.97
C VAL A 82 -32.95 5.97 -3.66
N ARG A 83 -33.27 7.26 -3.54
CA ARG A 83 -33.03 8.04 -2.31
C ARG A 83 -33.96 7.66 -1.15
N GLN A 84 -35.21 7.30 -1.43
CA GLN A 84 -36.23 7.03 -0.41
C GLN A 84 -36.36 5.55 -0.01
N ARG A 85 -36.02 4.61 -0.90
CA ARG A 85 -36.16 3.16 -0.67
C ARG A 85 -34.84 2.41 -0.72
N VAL A 86 -34.11 2.50 -1.84
CA VAL A 86 -32.96 1.60 -2.10
C VAL A 86 -31.75 1.95 -1.24
N LEU A 87 -31.35 3.24 -1.18
CA LEU A 87 -30.23 3.67 -0.34
C LEU A 87 -30.46 3.47 1.16
N PRO A 88 -31.66 3.76 1.73
CA PRO A 88 -31.95 3.40 3.13
C PRO A 88 -31.91 1.89 3.39
N HIS A 89 -32.33 1.04 2.43
CA HIS A 89 -32.26 -0.41 2.55
C HIS A 89 -30.80 -0.90 2.56
N LEU A 90 -30.02 -0.52 1.53
CA LEU A 90 -28.59 -0.83 1.42
C LEU A 90 -27.81 -0.35 2.66
N TYR A 91 -28.02 0.89 3.11
CA TYR A 91 -27.39 1.42 4.32
C TYR A 91 -27.78 0.63 5.58
N GLY A 92 -29.04 0.21 5.68
CA GLY A 92 -29.52 -0.67 6.74
C GLY A 92 -28.98 -2.10 6.67
N GLN A 93 -28.54 -2.57 5.50
CA GLN A 93 -27.80 -3.80 5.30
C GLN A 93 -26.32 -3.62 5.67
N THR A 94 -25.60 -2.69 5.03
CA THR A 94 -24.20 -2.39 5.31
C THR A 94 -23.95 -2.13 6.80
N LYS A 95 -24.84 -1.41 7.48
CA LYS A 95 -24.73 -1.15 8.93
C LYS A 95 -24.89 -2.42 9.79
N ARG A 96 -25.64 -3.43 9.33
CA ARG A 96 -25.71 -4.76 9.98
C ARG A 96 -24.44 -5.56 9.71
N GLU A 97 -23.89 -5.50 8.50
CA GLU A 97 -22.67 -6.23 8.11
C GLU A 97 -21.43 -5.66 8.80
N VAL A 98 -21.25 -4.33 8.83
CA VAL A 98 -20.22 -3.66 9.63
C VAL A 98 -20.42 -3.94 11.13
N GLY A 99 -21.67 -4.02 11.60
CA GLY A 99 -21.99 -4.44 12.96
C GLY A 99 -21.58 -5.88 13.27
N ALA A 100 -21.77 -6.81 12.33
CA ALA A 100 -21.36 -8.20 12.45
C ALA A 100 -19.84 -8.36 12.41
N PHE A 101 -19.16 -7.65 11.50
CA PHE A 101 -17.69 -7.54 11.44
C PHE A 101 -17.10 -7.08 12.79
N LEU A 102 -17.60 -5.97 13.34
CA LEU A 102 -17.17 -5.46 14.65
C LEU A 102 -17.43 -6.45 15.79
N GLN A 103 -18.45 -7.30 15.68
CA GLN A 103 -18.72 -8.33 16.69
C GLN A 103 -17.93 -9.63 16.48
N ALA A 104 -17.44 -9.91 15.28
CA ALA A 104 -16.67 -11.10 14.96
C ALA A 104 -15.17 -10.95 15.29
N ALA A 105 -14.64 -9.73 15.27
CA ALA A 105 -13.22 -9.46 15.47
C ALA A 105 -12.72 -9.76 16.90
N THR A 106 -11.51 -10.35 16.98
CA THR A 106 -10.78 -10.60 18.23
C THR A 106 -9.73 -9.50 18.50
N SER A 107 -9.22 -8.86 17.45
CA SER A 107 -8.47 -7.60 17.53
C SER A 107 -9.00 -6.62 16.49
N LEU A 108 -9.11 -5.34 16.87
CA LEU A 108 -9.54 -4.23 16.03
C LEU A 108 -8.56 -3.07 16.18
N THR A 109 -7.79 -2.75 15.14
CA THR A 109 -7.12 -1.45 15.05
C THR A 109 -8.11 -0.42 14.52
N VAL A 110 -8.54 0.49 15.39
CA VAL A 110 -9.24 1.72 14.99
C VAL A 110 -8.23 2.67 14.36
N VAL A 111 -8.54 3.13 13.16
CA VAL A 111 -7.73 4.00 12.33
C VAL A 111 -8.40 5.36 12.25
N CYS A 112 -7.67 6.44 12.55
CA CYS A 112 -8.13 7.82 12.33
C CYS A 112 -7.29 8.50 11.25
N SER A 113 -7.89 8.67 10.06
CA SER A 113 -7.34 9.48 8.96
C SER A 113 -7.88 10.91 9.01
N THR A 114 -7.10 11.84 8.46
CA THR A 114 -7.57 13.16 8.11
C THR A 114 -7.36 13.41 6.61
N GLN A 115 -8.22 14.19 6.00
CA GLN A 115 -8.09 14.68 4.62
C GLN A 115 -8.24 16.19 4.68
N GLY A 116 -7.31 16.91 4.03
CA GLY A 116 -7.39 18.36 3.93
C GLY A 116 -8.52 18.76 2.98
N VAL A 117 -9.37 19.68 3.41
CA VAL A 117 -10.46 20.28 2.63
C VAL A 117 -10.20 21.78 2.54
N ALA A 118 -10.57 22.40 1.41
CA ALA A 118 -10.42 23.84 1.20
C ALA A 118 -10.96 24.68 2.37
N GLY A 119 -10.28 25.79 2.69
CA GLY A 119 -10.66 26.70 3.77
C GLY A 119 -10.41 26.14 5.19
N HIS A 120 -9.22 25.58 5.43
CA HIS A 120 -8.72 25.08 6.73
C HIS A 120 -9.56 23.97 7.41
N ARG A 121 -10.54 23.39 6.71
CA ARG A 121 -11.38 22.30 7.24
C ARG A 121 -10.70 20.94 7.02
N ARG A 122 -11.01 19.98 7.89
CA ARG A 122 -10.53 18.60 7.76
C ARG A 122 -11.72 17.65 7.63
N ARG A 123 -11.68 16.75 6.66
CA ARG A 123 -12.56 15.58 6.61
C ARG A 123 -11.87 14.48 7.41
N LEU A 124 -12.46 14.05 8.52
CA LEU A 124 -11.96 12.92 9.29
C LEU A 124 -12.61 11.65 8.80
N MET A 125 -11.85 10.56 8.78
CA MET A 125 -12.36 9.22 8.48
C MET A 125 -11.91 8.28 9.59
N TRP A 126 -12.86 7.54 10.14
CA TRP A 126 -12.63 6.51 11.15
C TRP A 126 -12.93 5.16 10.53
N THR A 127 -11.94 4.29 10.49
CA THR A 127 -12.02 2.94 9.91
C THR A 127 -11.64 1.94 11.00
N ALA A 128 -12.26 0.77 11.05
CA ALA A 128 -11.75 -0.37 11.81
C ALA A 128 -11.07 -1.34 10.87
N VAL A 129 -9.90 -1.87 11.26
CA VAL A 129 -9.21 -2.97 10.58
C VAL A 129 -9.04 -4.11 11.58
N ASP A 130 -9.44 -5.32 11.22
CA ASP A 130 -9.37 -6.48 12.12
C ASP A 130 -8.05 -7.28 12.04
N GLN A 131 -7.95 -8.33 12.87
CA GLN A 131 -6.85 -9.29 12.84
C GLN A 131 -6.63 -9.93 11.45
N ASP A 132 -7.68 -10.03 10.63
CA ASP A 132 -7.64 -10.60 9.29
C ASP A 132 -7.29 -9.57 8.20
N GLY A 133 -7.07 -8.29 8.57
CA GLY A 133 -6.76 -7.21 7.64
C GLY A 133 -7.98 -6.65 6.89
N ARG A 134 -9.19 -7.13 7.20
CA ARG A 134 -10.44 -6.61 6.62
C ARG A 134 -10.72 -5.24 7.23
N SER A 135 -10.99 -4.25 6.37
CA SER A 135 -11.30 -2.89 6.81
C SER A 135 -12.76 -2.50 6.58
N GLU A 136 -13.36 -1.79 7.53
CA GLU A 136 -14.72 -1.24 7.44
C GLU A 136 -14.76 0.22 7.92
N LEU A 137 -15.46 1.08 7.19
CA LEU A 137 -15.65 2.49 7.54
C LEU A 137 -16.66 2.60 8.69
N LEU A 138 -16.35 3.44 9.68
CA LEU A 138 -17.16 3.63 10.89
C LEU A 138 -17.85 4.99 10.91
N VAL A 139 -17.07 6.06 10.74
CA VAL A 139 -17.53 7.45 10.81
C VAL A 139 -16.77 8.30 9.79
N VAL A 140 -17.47 9.24 9.14
CA VAL A 140 -16.86 10.36 8.42
C VAL A 140 -17.35 11.66 9.04
N VAL A 141 -16.43 12.57 9.35
CA VAL A 141 -16.74 13.92 9.82
C VAL A 141 -16.26 14.91 8.74
N PRO A 142 -17.11 15.36 7.80
CA PRO A 142 -16.66 16.05 6.59
C PRO A 142 -16.14 17.48 6.82
N ARG A 143 -16.37 18.07 7.99
CA ARG A 143 -16.02 19.46 8.33
C ARG A 143 -15.54 19.61 9.79
N ALA A 144 -14.57 18.80 10.20
CA ALA A 144 -13.89 19.04 11.47
C ALA A 144 -13.07 20.35 11.41
N PRO A 145 -12.99 21.12 12.51
CA PRO A 145 -12.10 22.28 12.62
C PRO A 145 -10.61 21.86 12.69
N ALA A 146 -9.72 22.86 12.70
CA ALA A 146 -8.29 22.66 12.86
C ALA A 146 -7.94 22.42 14.35
N GLU A 147 -7.73 21.16 14.70
CA GLU A 147 -7.50 20.66 16.06
C GLU A 147 -6.32 21.25 16.84
N TYR A 148 -6.54 21.71 18.07
CA TYR A 148 -5.54 21.60 19.14
C TYR A 148 -5.37 20.12 19.59
N PRO A 149 -4.21 19.73 20.16
CA PRO A 149 -3.97 18.36 20.61
C PRO A 149 -5.00 17.80 21.60
N GLU A 150 -5.49 18.66 22.50
CA GLU A 150 -6.44 18.34 23.57
C GLU A 150 -7.82 18.00 22.98
N GLU A 151 -8.30 18.81 22.04
CA GLU A 151 -9.58 18.60 21.35
C GLU A 151 -9.57 17.31 20.51
N VAL A 152 -8.44 17.00 19.87
CA VAL A 152 -8.25 15.76 19.12
C VAL A 152 -8.23 14.55 20.08
N ALA A 153 -7.57 14.65 21.23
CA ALA A 153 -7.61 13.61 22.26
C ALA A 153 -9.04 13.41 22.83
N ASP A 154 -9.75 14.51 23.10
CA ASP A 154 -11.15 14.47 23.55
C ASP A 154 -12.08 13.90 22.47
N ARG A 155 -11.83 14.18 21.18
CA ARG A 155 -12.56 13.58 20.07
C ARG A 155 -12.33 12.07 20.00
N VAL A 156 -11.08 11.62 20.13
CA VAL A 156 -10.73 10.19 20.17
C VAL A 156 -11.49 9.49 21.30
N LEU A 157 -11.48 10.04 22.52
CA LEU A 157 -12.18 9.45 23.65
C LEU A 157 -13.72 9.45 23.47
N ARG A 158 -14.30 10.55 22.97
CA ARG A 158 -15.74 10.64 22.64
C ARG A 158 -16.16 9.67 21.53
N PHE A 159 -15.32 9.47 20.51
CA PHE A 159 -15.58 8.49 19.46
C PHE A 159 -15.58 7.07 20.04
N LEU A 160 -14.55 6.70 20.80
CA LEU A 160 -14.41 5.36 21.36
C LEU A 160 -15.47 5.03 22.43
N SER A 161 -15.99 6.04 23.14
CA SER A 161 -17.07 5.84 24.11
C SER A 161 -18.47 5.76 23.48
N SER A 162 -18.71 6.50 22.39
CA SER A 162 -19.99 6.47 21.65
C SER A 162 -20.13 5.27 20.71
N MET A 163 -19.00 4.77 20.18
CA MET A 163 -18.99 3.56 19.35
C MET A 163 -19.29 2.30 20.16
N ARG A 164 -20.22 1.49 19.65
CA ARG A 164 -20.53 0.15 20.18
C ARG A 164 -19.50 -0.89 19.73
N LEU A 165 -18.22 -0.61 20.03
CA LEU A 165 -17.13 -1.56 19.85
C LEU A 165 -17.38 -2.85 20.67
N PRO A 166 -16.86 -4.01 20.23
CA PRO A 166 -17.07 -5.28 20.92
C PRO A 166 -16.54 -5.25 22.35
N ARG A 167 -17.44 -5.19 23.34
CA ARG A 167 -17.12 -5.36 24.76
C ARG A 167 -16.99 -6.84 25.17
N ARG A 168 -16.55 -7.70 24.24
CA ARG A 168 -16.34 -9.13 24.51
C ARG A 168 -15.05 -9.28 25.35
N PRO A 169 -15.06 -10.04 26.46
CA PRO A 169 -13.85 -10.28 27.23
C PRO A 169 -12.71 -10.82 26.35
N GLY A 170 -11.56 -10.16 26.38
CA GLY A 170 -10.41 -10.51 25.53
C GLY A 170 -10.40 -9.94 24.11
N CYS A 171 -11.43 -9.20 23.66
CA CYS A 171 -11.31 -8.44 22.41
C CYS A 171 -10.39 -7.23 22.61
N LEU A 172 -9.41 -7.05 21.73
CA LEU A 172 -8.40 -6.01 21.82
C LEU A 172 -8.68 -4.86 20.84
N VAL A 173 -9.02 -3.68 21.35
CA VAL A 173 -9.11 -2.47 20.54
C VAL A 173 -7.76 -1.75 20.57
N HIS A 174 -7.24 -1.36 19.42
CA HIS A 174 -6.03 -0.55 19.29
C HIS A 174 -6.34 0.77 18.55
N LEU A 175 -5.43 1.75 18.59
CA LEU A 175 -5.58 3.02 17.85
C LEU A 175 -4.34 3.34 17.00
N CYS A 176 -4.53 3.49 15.70
CA CYS A 176 -3.54 4.06 14.78
C CYS A 176 -4.01 5.44 14.30
N ASN A 177 -3.31 6.50 14.72
CA ASN A 177 -3.58 7.88 14.31
C ASN A 177 -2.64 8.35 13.20
N GLU A 178 -3.01 9.41 12.49
CA GLU A 178 -2.06 10.17 11.67
C GLU A 178 -0.87 10.66 12.50
N SER A 179 0.30 10.60 11.90
CA SER A 179 1.58 10.97 12.51
C SER A 179 1.91 12.48 12.39
N VAL A 180 0.91 13.32 12.10
CA VAL A 180 1.10 14.73 11.69
C VAL A 180 0.41 15.70 12.65
N GLY A 181 1.14 16.74 13.05
CA GLY A 181 0.61 17.88 13.82
C GLY A 181 -0.09 17.49 15.12
N ALA A 182 -1.24 18.10 15.41
CA ALA A 182 -2.00 17.87 16.64
C ALA A 182 -2.32 16.38 16.93
N SER A 183 -2.50 15.54 15.90
CA SER A 183 -2.71 14.09 16.07
C SER A 183 -1.53 13.39 16.74
N HIS A 184 -0.31 13.87 16.49
CA HIS A 184 0.90 13.37 17.13
C HIS A 184 0.92 13.68 18.64
N LEU A 185 0.66 14.94 19.01
CA LEU A 185 0.66 15.38 20.41
C LEU A 185 -0.53 14.81 21.18
N ALA A 186 -1.70 14.68 20.55
CA ALA A 186 -2.88 14.03 21.10
C ALA A 186 -2.60 12.58 21.53
N ARG A 187 -1.79 11.82 20.77
CA ARG A 187 -1.33 10.47 21.15
C ARG A 187 -0.62 10.47 22.50
N SER A 188 0.26 11.44 22.75
CA SER A 188 0.97 11.59 24.03
C SER A 188 0.04 12.02 25.17
N LEU A 189 -0.93 12.91 24.93
CA LEU A 189 -1.96 13.27 25.90
C LEU A 189 -2.85 12.09 26.27
N LEU A 190 -3.25 11.27 25.29
CA LEU A 190 -4.03 10.06 25.52
C LEU A 190 -3.27 9.04 26.38
N LYS A 191 -1.97 8.82 26.14
CA LYS A 191 -1.12 7.98 27.00
C LYS A 191 -1.03 8.53 28.43
N LYS A 192 -0.75 9.84 28.60
CA LYS A 192 -0.71 10.49 29.92
C LYS A 192 -2.02 10.31 30.69
N ARG A 193 -3.16 10.46 30.00
CA ARG A 193 -4.50 10.22 30.58
C ARG A 193 -4.69 8.74 30.99
N GLN A 194 -4.30 7.78 30.13
CA GLN A 194 -4.37 6.33 30.44
C GLN A 194 -3.46 5.89 31.61
N GLN A 195 -2.39 6.63 31.89
CA GLN A 195 -1.41 6.32 32.93
C GLN A 195 -1.64 7.09 34.24
N GLY A 196 -2.60 8.04 34.27
CA GLY A 196 -2.82 8.92 35.40
C GLY A 196 -3.39 8.19 36.63
N PRO A 197 -2.76 8.30 37.83
CA PRO A 197 -3.28 7.66 39.04
C PRO A 197 -4.59 8.29 39.56
N ASN A 198 -4.85 9.56 39.26
CA ASN A 198 -5.99 10.33 39.80
C ASN A 198 -7.31 10.15 39.01
N HIS A 199 -7.52 8.99 38.36
CA HIS A 199 -8.79 8.67 37.70
C HIS A 199 -10.01 8.75 38.65
N SER A 200 -9.81 8.65 39.97
CA SER A 200 -10.87 8.72 40.98
C SER A 200 -11.36 10.13 41.34
N GLU A 201 -10.59 11.19 41.07
CA GLU A 201 -10.94 12.55 41.56
C GLU A 201 -11.48 13.46 40.46
N PHE A 202 -10.92 13.43 39.24
CA PHE A 202 -11.36 14.36 38.18
C PHE A 202 -12.69 13.95 37.52
N GLU A 203 -13.13 12.70 37.67
CA GLU A 203 -14.44 12.25 37.19
C GLU A 203 -15.60 12.73 38.10
N ALA A 204 -15.32 13.05 39.37
CA ALA A 204 -16.33 13.37 40.37
C ALA A 204 -17.18 14.61 40.05
N THR A 205 -16.59 15.62 39.39
CA THR A 205 -17.14 16.98 39.31
C THR A 205 -17.84 17.35 37.99
N SER A 206 -17.87 16.48 36.97
CA SER A 206 -18.55 16.83 35.69
C SER A 206 -19.12 15.69 34.82
N LEU A 207 -18.77 14.41 35.03
CA LEU A 207 -19.26 13.29 34.20
C LEU A 207 -19.73 12.06 35.00
N SER A 208 -19.95 12.21 36.30
CA SER A 208 -20.19 11.17 37.31
C SER A 208 -21.53 10.41 37.22
N SER A 209 -22.15 10.34 36.03
CA SER A 209 -23.36 9.55 35.75
C SER A 209 -23.17 8.44 34.70
N ILE A 210 -22.00 8.36 34.05
CA ILE A 210 -21.65 7.27 33.13
C ILE A 210 -20.41 6.58 33.68
N GLY A 211 -20.57 5.35 34.18
CA GLY A 211 -19.46 4.56 34.74
C GLY A 211 -18.45 4.19 33.66
N PHE A 212 -17.33 4.93 33.59
CA PHE A 212 -16.26 4.68 32.65
C PHE A 212 -15.30 3.61 33.18
N GLU A 213 -15.60 2.36 32.83
CA GLU A 213 -14.69 1.23 32.98
C GLU A 213 -13.36 1.48 32.24
N ALA A 214 -12.29 0.78 32.68
CA ALA A 214 -10.91 1.06 32.30
C ALA A 214 -10.66 1.19 30.78
N SER A 215 -9.76 2.12 30.41
CA SER A 215 -9.57 2.61 29.04
C SER A 215 -9.57 1.50 27.96
N PRO A 216 -10.42 1.60 26.92
CA PRO A 216 -10.70 0.51 25.98
C PRO A 216 -9.53 0.16 25.06
N LEU A 217 -8.53 1.05 24.92
CA LEU A 217 -7.43 0.87 23.98
C LEU A 217 -6.28 0.06 24.60
N ALA A 218 -6.03 -1.13 24.07
CA ALA A 218 -4.92 -2.01 24.43
C ALA A 218 -3.55 -1.46 23.97
N LEU A 219 -3.43 -1.02 22.72
CA LEU A 219 -2.23 -0.38 22.15
C LEU A 219 -2.60 0.90 21.38
N MET A 220 -1.64 1.81 21.21
CA MET A 220 -1.80 3.05 20.48
C MET A 220 -0.50 3.46 19.80
N GLY A 221 -0.56 3.82 18.51
CA GLY A 221 0.60 4.21 17.72
C GLY A 221 0.29 5.22 16.60
N GLY A 222 1.33 5.62 15.87
CA GLY A 222 1.23 6.47 14.69
C GLY A 222 1.35 5.67 13.38
N CYS A 223 0.82 6.24 12.30
CA CYS A 223 0.97 5.71 10.95
C CYS A 223 2.44 5.67 10.50
N MET A 224 2.99 4.46 10.36
CA MET A 224 4.36 4.22 9.87
C MET A 224 4.47 4.42 8.35
N ALA A 225 3.45 4.09 7.57
CA ALA A 225 3.43 4.42 6.14
C ALA A 225 3.55 5.93 5.91
N GLN A 226 2.88 6.74 6.74
CA GLN A 226 2.99 8.21 6.68
C GLN A 226 4.36 8.72 7.17
N GLN A 227 4.97 8.09 8.17
CA GLN A 227 6.35 8.40 8.56
C GLN A 227 7.37 8.01 7.48
N MET A 228 7.11 6.96 6.69
CA MET A 228 7.95 6.64 5.53
C MET A 228 7.91 7.78 4.49
N LEU A 229 6.76 8.40 4.25
CA LEU A 229 6.69 9.60 3.38
C LEU A 229 7.48 10.80 3.93
N PHE A 230 7.69 10.89 5.25
CA PHE A 230 8.56 11.91 5.86
C PHE A 230 10.04 11.51 5.88
N LEU A 231 10.36 10.21 5.91
CA LEU A 231 11.70 9.74 5.60
C LEU A 231 12.09 10.02 4.13
N PHE A 232 11.12 10.01 3.21
CA PHE A 232 11.36 10.47 1.83
C PHE A 232 11.66 11.97 1.76
N ARG A 233 10.98 12.80 2.58
CA ARG A 233 11.35 14.21 2.75
C ARG A 233 12.80 14.35 3.21
N ASP A 234 13.16 13.62 4.27
CA ASP A 234 14.48 13.73 4.87
C ASP A 234 15.58 13.25 3.91
N VAL A 235 15.34 12.21 3.10
CA VAL A 235 16.20 11.81 1.98
C VAL A 235 16.44 12.98 1.03
N LEU A 236 15.37 13.61 0.51
CA LEU A 236 15.48 14.70 -0.48
C LEU A 236 16.06 16.02 0.10
N GLU A 237 16.00 16.20 1.42
CA GLU A 237 16.59 17.36 2.11
C GLU A 237 18.03 17.15 2.59
N THR A 238 18.46 15.91 2.85
CA THR A 238 19.79 15.62 3.42
C THR A 238 20.75 14.97 2.45
N LEU A 239 20.29 14.30 1.40
CA LEU A 239 21.11 13.52 0.47
C LEU A 239 21.14 14.22 -0.90
N SER A 240 22.06 15.17 -1.06
CA SER A 240 22.10 16.09 -2.21
C SER A 240 22.23 15.36 -3.55
N SER A 241 23.08 14.33 -3.62
CA SER A 241 23.30 13.49 -4.80
C SER A 241 22.02 12.78 -5.28
N ILE A 242 21.08 12.48 -4.38
CA ILE A 242 19.80 11.84 -4.71
C ILE A 242 18.80 12.85 -5.26
N SER A 243 18.75 14.08 -4.73
CA SER A 243 17.95 15.13 -5.36
C SER A 243 18.49 15.46 -6.75
N GLU A 244 19.81 15.59 -6.93
CA GLU A 244 20.40 15.91 -8.23
C GLU A 244 20.16 14.80 -9.26
N ALA A 245 20.33 13.53 -8.86
CA ALA A 245 20.03 12.39 -9.73
C ALA A 245 18.54 12.33 -10.11
N LEU A 246 17.63 12.67 -9.20
CA LEU A 246 16.20 12.79 -9.53
C LEU A 246 15.93 13.97 -10.46
N ASP A 247 16.44 15.17 -10.16
CA ASP A 247 16.29 16.35 -11.03
C ASP A 247 16.78 16.04 -12.47
N LYS A 248 17.98 15.48 -12.64
CA LYS A 248 18.53 15.02 -13.94
C LYS A 248 17.72 13.89 -14.61
N CYS A 249 17.22 12.92 -13.83
CA CYS A 249 16.36 11.85 -14.36
C CYS A 249 15.05 12.42 -14.92
N MET A 250 14.50 13.45 -14.29
CA MET A 250 13.29 14.14 -14.75
C MET A 250 13.53 14.97 -16.01
N ASP A 251 14.71 15.59 -16.17
CA ASP A 251 15.13 16.22 -17.43
C ASP A 251 15.22 15.20 -18.59
N ILE A 252 15.78 14.01 -18.34
CA ILE A 252 15.86 12.94 -19.35
C ILE A 252 14.46 12.48 -19.78
N VAL A 253 13.55 12.24 -18.83
CA VAL A 253 12.17 11.83 -19.16
C VAL A 253 11.43 12.96 -19.87
N ALA A 254 11.60 14.22 -19.48
CA ALA A 254 11.03 15.36 -20.18
C ALA A 254 11.54 15.45 -21.63
N PHE A 255 12.84 15.23 -21.87
CA PHE A 255 13.39 15.23 -23.21
C PHE A 255 12.80 14.11 -24.07
N VAL A 256 12.90 12.85 -23.62
CA VAL A 256 12.45 11.70 -24.41
C VAL A 256 10.94 11.73 -24.64
N THR A 257 10.12 12.08 -23.64
CA THR A 257 8.66 12.20 -23.85
C THR A 257 8.30 13.33 -24.82
N SER A 258 9.16 14.35 -24.99
CA SER A 258 8.98 15.44 -25.95
C SER A 258 9.55 15.21 -27.36
N SER A 259 10.30 14.12 -27.60
CA SER A 259 10.95 13.83 -28.89
C SER A 259 10.50 12.48 -29.45
N THR A 260 9.59 12.52 -30.42
CA THR A 260 9.09 11.35 -31.17
C THR A 260 10.26 10.55 -31.79
N ALA A 261 11.23 11.26 -32.38
CA ALA A 261 12.41 10.69 -33.01
C ALA A 261 13.32 9.98 -31.99
N MET A 262 13.42 10.49 -30.76
CA MET A 262 14.16 9.83 -29.69
C MET A 262 13.43 8.57 -29.19
N GLN A 263 12.09 8.57 -29.15
CA GLN A 263 11.29 7.40 -28.81
C GLN A 263 11.45 6.29 -29.86
N HIS A 264 11.34 6.63 -31.14
CA HIS A 264 11.58 5.69 -32.24
C HIS A 264 13.00 5.11 -32.20
N GLU A 265 14.01 5.92 -31.87
CA GLU A 265 15.40 5.46 -31.77
C GLU A 265 15.62 4.51 -30.58
N LEU A 266 14.98 4.75 -29.44
CA LEU A 266 15.02 3.82 -28.30
C LEU A 266 14.29 2.50 -28.60
N VAL A 267 13.21 2.53 -29.37
CA VAL A 267 12.54 1.30 -29.87
C VAL A 267 13.45 0.57 -30.86
N ARG A 268 14.15 1.28 -31.76
CA ARG A 268 15.15 0.68 -32.68
C ARG A 268 16.27 -0.02 -31.93
N LEU A 269 16.80 0.59 -30.87
CA LEU A 269 17.98 0.09 -30.15
C LEU A 269 17.70 -1.07 -29.19
N ASN A 270 16.54 -1.09 -28.53
CA ASN A 270 16.17 -2.18 -27.61
C ASN A 270 15.38 -3.30 -28.31
N GLY A 271 14.77 -3.02 -29.46
CA GLY A 271 13.82 -3.91 -30.13
C GLY A 271 12.45 -3.91 -29.46
N GLU A 272 11.42 -4.18 -30.27
CA GLU A 272 10.00 -4.09 -29.88
C GLU A 272 9.65 -4.96 -28.66
N ALA A 273 10.34 -6.09 -28.47
CA ALA A 273 10.09 -7.05 -27.40
C ALA A 273 10.72 -6.69 -26.03
N GLN A 274 11.70 -5.77 -25.97
CA GLN A 274 12.35 -5.37 -24.71
C GLN A 274 12.04 -3.93 -24.31
N CYS A 275 11.38 -3.16 -25.17
CA CYS A 275 10.98 -1.80 -24.89
C CYS A 275 9.80 -1.76 -23.89
N LEU A 276 10.13 -1.87 -22.59
CA LEU A 276 9.29 -1.27 -21.54
C LEU A 276 9.12 0.21 -21.91
N PRO A 277 7.91 0.69 -22.27
CA PRO A 277 7.76 2.07 -22.69
C PRO A 277 8.08 2.98 -21.50
N LEU A 278 8.95 3.98 -21.73
CA LEU A 278 9.03 5.12 -20.82
C LEU A 278 7.62 5.66 -20.59
N PRO A 279 7.31 6.09 -19.35
CA PRO A 279 5.93 6.24 -18.94
C PRO A 279 5.30 7.36 -19.77
N SER A 280 4.28 7.01 -20.57
CA SER A 280 3.71 7.89 -21.60
C SER A 280 3.09 9.16 -21.03
N SER A 281 2.85 9.20 -19.72
CA SER A 281 2.79 10.44 -18.95
C SER A 281 3.96 10.51 -17.97
N SER A 282 4.59 11.68 -17.86
CA SER A 282 5.48 12.05 -16.74
C SER A 282 4.98 11.49 -15.40
N PRO A 283 5.88 11.04 -14.49
CA PRO A 283 5.46 10.60 -13.17
C PRO A 283 4.70 11.72 -12.46
N ARG A 284 3.63 11.34 -11.77
CA ARG A 284 2.60 12.28 -11.30
C ARG A 284 2.91 12.67 -9.87
N ALA A 285 2.80 13.96 -9.56
CA ALA A 285 3.02 14.44 -8.19
C ALA A 285 2.04 13.84 -7.15
N ASP A 286 0.94 13.20 -7.57
CA ASP A 286 0.01 12.44 -6.74
C ASP A 286 0.11 10.89 -6.88
N ASP A 287 1.17 10.37 -7.49
CA ASP A 287 1.50 8.93 -7.59
C ASP A 287 2.96 8.71 -7.18
N PHE A 288 3.19 8.07 -6.03
CA PHE A 288 4.55 7.93 -5.48
C PHE A 288 5.32 6.80 -6.20
N HIS A 289 4.65 5.69 -6.50
CA HIS A 289 5.18 4.57 -7.27
C HIS A 289 5.73 5.01 -8.64
N SER A 290 5.10 6.00 -9.28
CA SER A 290 5.53 6.52 -10.58
C SER A 290 6.98 7.03 -10.60
N PHE A 291 7.49 7.59 -9.49
CA PHE A 291 8.90 7.99 -9.37
C PHE A 291 9.86 6.79 -9.31
N ILE A 292 9.45 5.70 -8.64
CA ILE A 292 10.23 4.46 -8.52
C ILE A 292 10.33 3.76 -9.88
N VAL A 293 9.21 3.70 -10.61
CA VAL A 293 9.14 3.14 -11.96
C VAL A 293 9.98 3.97 -12.93
N CYS A 294 9.84 5.29 -12.92
CA CYS A 294 10.63 6.24 -13.71
C CYS A 294 12.14 5.99 -13.59
N VAL A 295 12.70 6.01 -12.36
CA VAL A 295 14.12 5.79 -12.11
C VAL A 295 14.60 4.42 -12.62
N ARG A 296 13.82 3.36 -12.39
CA ARG A 296 14.16 2.01 -12.85
C ARG A 296 14.14 1.88 -14.38
N GLN A 297 13.21 2.55 -15.06
CA GLN A 297 13.13 2.55 -16.52
C GLN A 297 14.28 3.33 -17.16
N VAL A 298 14.66 4.49 -16.60
CA VAL A 298 15.83 5.25 -17.09
C VAL A 298 17.13 4.48 -16.87
N LEU A 299 17.29 3.77 -15.74
CA LEU A 299 18.43 2.86 -15.53
C LEU A 299 18.47 1.70 -16.53
N ALA A 300 17.33 1.05 -16.80
CA ALA A 300 17.25 -0.03 -17.79
C ALA A 300 17.65 0.46 -19.21
N LEU A 301 17.31 1.70 -19.55
CA LEU A 301 17.64 2.31 -20.84
C LEU A 301 19.07 2.91 -20.92
N LYS A 302 19.89 2.83 -19.86
CA LYS A 302 21.24 3.42 -19.80
C LYS A 302 22.11 3.10 -21.02
N GLY A 303 22.10 1.84 -21.46
CA GLY A 303 22.87 1.39 -22.63
C GLY A 303 22.44 2.10 -23.92
N ALA A 304 21.17 1.93 -24.30
CA ALA A 304 20.60 2.55 -25.49
C ALA A 304 20.73 4.08 -25.48
N LEU A 305 20.51 4.73 -24.34
CA LEU A 305 20.68 6.17 -24.18
C LEU A 305 22.12 6.62 -24.49
N ARG A 306 23.14 5.92 -23.98
CA ARG A 306 24.54 6.21 -24.33
C ARG A 306 24.84 5.96 -25.80
N SER A 307 24.35 4.88 -26.38
CA SER A 307 24.57 4.56 -27.81
C SER A 307 24.08 5.69 -28.74
N THR A 308 22.98 6.39 -28.43
CA THR A 308 22.54 7.56 -29.23
C THR A 308 23.54 8.73 -29.21
N LEU A 309 24.29 8.91 -28.13
CA LEU A 309 25.37 9.91 -28.05
C LEU A 309 26.65 9.41 -28.74
N GLU A 310 27.02 8.14 -28.54
CA GLU A 310 28.25 7.54 -29.08
C GLU A 310 28.20 7.47 -30.62
N GLU A 311 27.10 6.99 -31.21
CA GLU A 311 26.90 7.05 -32.67
C GLU A 311 26.93 8.50 -33.24
N SER A 312 26.78 9.52 -32.37
CA SER A 312 26.80 10.93 -32.79
C SER A 312 28.22 11.52 -32.78
N ALA A 313 29.17 10.94 -32.03
CA ALA A 313 30.56 11.38 -32.00
C ALA A 313 31.36 10.91 -33.23
N GLU A 314 31.11 9.69 -33.72
CA GLU A 314 31.87 9.10 -34.82
C GLU A 314 31.65 9.78 -36.19
N SER A 315 30.55 10.53 -36.34
CA SER A 315 30.15 11.09 -37.65
C SER A 315 31.01 12.27 -38.13
N GLY A 316 31.97 12.76 -37.34
CA GLY A 316 33.07 13.64 -37.77
C GLY A 316 32.71 15.03 -38.31
N GLY A 317 31.44 15.43 -38.27
CA GLY A 317 30.92 16.70 -38.79
C GLY A 317 30.83 17.80 -37.74
N ASP A 318 30.87 19.06 -38.20
CA ASP A 318 30.84 20.27 -37.36
C ASP A 318 29.50 20.44 -36.61
N LEU A 319 29.49 20.04 -35.32
CA LEU A 319 28.57 20.36 -34.21
C LEU A 319 27.03 20.37 -34.43
N ASP A 320 26.54 19.99 -35.61
CA ASP A 320 25.13 20.04 -35.95
C ASP A 320 24.39 18.78 -35.46
N LEU A 321 23.71 18.92 -34.31
CA LEU A 321 22.99 17.84 -33.61
C LEU A 321 22.16 16.95 -34.56
N LYS A 322 22.26 15.62 -34.39
CA LYS A 322 21.46 14.63 -35.14
C LYS A 322 19.96 14.95 -35.08
N PRO A 323 19.15 14.57 -36.09
CA PRO A 323 17.72 14.89 -36.14
C PRO A 323 16.91 14.39 -34.94
N HIS A 324 17.29 13.32 -34.25
CA HIS A 324 16.62 12.88 -33.00
C HIS A 324 17.03 13.70 -31.75
N LEU A 325 18.20 14.35 -31.77
CA LEU A 325 18.65 15.32 -30.75
C LEU A 325 18.15 16.75 -31.03
N LYS A 326 17.64 17.01 -32.24
CA LYS A 326 16.94 18.25 -32.60
C LYS A 326 15.45 18.11 -32.23
N PRO A 327 14.97 18.82 -31.18
CA PRO A 327 13.56 18.76 -30.81
C PRO A 327 12.68 19.37 -31.91
N GLU A 328 11.57 18.70 -32.24
CA GLU A 328 10.69 19.03 -33.37
C GLU A 328 10.21 20.49 -33.35
N ALA A 329 9.94 21.03 -32.16
CA ALA A 329 9.71 22.46 -31.95
C ALA A 329 11.03 23.18 -31.61
N ALA A 330 11.60 23.88 -32.59
CA ALA A 330 12.86 24.64 -32.49
C ALA A 330 12.72 25.92 -31.61
N THR A 331 12.61 25.74 -30.29
CA THR A 331 12.45 26.84 -29.32
C THR A 331 13.69 27.01 -28.43
N ALA A 332 13.86 28.20 -27.86
CA ALA A 332 14.94 28.49 -26.90
C ALA A 332 14.76 27.78 -25.53
N ALA A 333 13.66 27.05 -25.33
CA ALA A 333 13.45 26.15 -24.20
C ALA A 333 13.96 24.74 -24.55
N SER A 334 13.50 24.17 -25.66
CA SER A 334 13.84 22.80 -26.08
C SER A 334 15.34 22.60 -26.36
N SER A 335 16.04 23.63 -26.85
CA SER A 335 17.51 23.63 -26.97
C SER A 335 18.27 23.56 -25.63
N ARG A 336 17.62 23.87 -24.49
CA ARG A 336 18.19 23.66 -23.14
C ARG A 336 17.93 22.24 -22.65
N THR A 337 16.70 21.75 -22.82
CA THR A 337 16.33 20.37 -22.45
C THR A 337 17.19 19.34 -23.21
N ALA A 338 17.45 19.58 -24.50
CA ALA A 338 18.37 18.76 -25.29
C ALA A 338 19.82 18.76 -24.75
N ARG A 339 20.31 19.90 -24.22
CA ARG A 339 21.63 19.99 -23.59
C ARG A 339 21.65 19.28 -22.23
N ALA A 340 20.69 19.56 -21.36
CA ALA A 340 20.57 18.89 -20.06
C ALA A 340 20.47 17.36 -20.21
N PHE A 341 19.78 16.87 -21.26
CA PHE A 341 19.76 15.46 -21.64
C PHE A 341 21.16 14.92 -22.01
N VAL A 342 21.88 15.58 -22.93
CA VAL A 342 23.24 15.16 -23.34
C VAL A 342 24.20 15.20 -22.15
N ASP A 343 24.18 16.29 -21.38
CA ASP A 343 25.02 16.52 -20.20
C ASP A 343 24.77 15.42 -19.14
N ALA A 344 23.51 15.06 -18.88
CA ALA A 344 23.17 14.01 -17.91
C ALA A 344 23.48 12.60 -18.43
N VAL A 345 23.15 12.27 -19.68
CA VAL A 345 23.41 10.92 -20.24
C VAL A 345 24.91 10.64 -20.39
N GLY A 346 25.73 11.67 -20.64
CA GLY A 346 27.20 11.57 -20.66
C GLY A 346 27.88 11.54 -19.28
N ASP A 347 27.20 11.90 -18.20
CA ASP A 347 27.78 12.04 -16.85
C ASP A 347 27.78 10.70 -16.07
N ASP A 348 28.93 10.04 -15.96
CA ASP A 348 29.08 8.80 -15.17
C ASP A 348 28.68 8.98 -13.69
N LEU A 349 28.84 10.17 -13.09
CA LEU A 349 28.44 10.42 -11.70
C LEU A 349 26.92 10.49 -11.56
N PHE A 350 26.21 11.06 -12.54
CA PHE A 350 24.75 10.97 -12.60
C PHE A 350 24.28 9.52 -12.57
N TRP A 351 24.87 8.64 -13.37
CA TRP A 351 24.45 7.24 -13.42
C TRP A 351 24.74 6.48 -12.11
N LEU A 352 25.82 6.81 -11.40
CA LEU A 352 26.10 6.27 -10.06
C LEU A 352 25.12 6.82 -9.00
N GLY A 353 24.79 8.12 -9.08
CA GLY A 353 23.77 8.74 -8.24
C GLY A 353 22.36 8.19 -8.51
N LEU A 354 22.05 7.83 -9.75
CA LEU A 354 20.76 7.24 -10.13
C LEU A 354 20.63 5.79 -9.65
N ASP A 355 21.70 5.00 -9.67
CA ASP A 355 21.71 3.66 -9.06
C ASP A 355 21.51 3.75 -7.53
N LEU A 356 22.25 4.63 -6.84
CA LEU A 356 22.00 4.93 -5.42
C LEU A 356 20.54 5.33 -5.19
N THR A 357 19.99 6.19 -6.05
CA THR A 357 18.59 6.62 -5.97
C THR A 357 17.63 5.43 -6.08
N ALA A 358 17.87 4.47 -6.99
CA ALA A 358 17.07 3.26 -7.08
C ALA A 358 17.18 2.36 -5.84
N GLN A 359 18.38 2.23 -5.27
CA GLN A 359 18.60 1.48 -4.03
C GLN A 359 17.95 2.17 -2.81
N VAL A 360 17.92 3.50 -2.77
CA VAL A 360 17.23 4.27 -1.72
C VAL A 360 15.72 4.23 -1.90
N LEU A 361 15.19 4.20 -3.13
CA LEU A 361 13.76 4.06 -3.42
C LEU A 361 13.22 2.65 -3.13
N GLN A 362 14.06 1.61 -3.14
CA GLN A 362 13.69 0.20 -2.89
C GLN A 362 12.92 -0.01 -1.55
N PRO A 363 13.40 0.46 -0.39
CA PRO A 363 12.63 0.50 0.87
C PRO A 363 11.21 1.07 0.79
N PHE A 364 11.00 2.10 -0.04
CA PHE A 364 9.68 2.72 -0.19
C PHE A 364 8.77 1.88 -1.09
N ALA A 365 9.33 1.25 -2.13
CA ALA A 365 8.62 0.26 -2.95
C ALA A 365 8.12 -0.93 -2.12
N TYR A 366 8.98 -1.47 -1.24
CA TYR A 366 8.59 -2.50 -0.28
C TYR A 366 7.49 -2.01 0.68
N THR A 367 7.58 -0.77 1.15
CA THR A 367 6.56 -0.17 2.03
C THR A 367 5.21 -0.02 1.32
N ALA A 368 5.20 0.33 0.04
CA ALA A 368 3.98 0.39 -0.77
C ALA A 368 3.32 -0.99 -0.85
N TRP A 369 4.06 -2.00 -1.32
CA TRP A 369 3.57 -3.37 -1.46
C TRP A 369 3.12 -3.97 -0.12
N LEU A 370 3.90 -3.83 0.96
CA LEU A 370 3.53 -4.27 2.30
C LEU A 370 2.23 -3.62 2.78
N SER A 371 1.99 -2.35 2.45
CA SER A 371 0.76 -1.65 2.83
C SER A 371 -0.49 -2.10 2.06
N GLU A 372 -0.31 -2.78 0.91
CA GLU A 372 -1.38 -3.42 0.14
C GLU A 372 -1.63 -4.87 0.60
N CYS A 373 -0.59 -5.60 0.99
CA CYS A 373 -0.65 -6.93 1.61
C CYS A 373 -1.13 -6.90 3.09
N SER A 374 -2.16 -6.09 3.36
CA SER A 374 -2.51 -5.58 4.69
C SER A 374 -2.77 -6.64 5.77
N TYR A 375 -3.19 -7.84 5.36
CA TYR A 375 -3.52 -8.94 6.27
C TYR A 375 -2.28 -9.65 6.83
N ALA A 376 -1.22 -9.78 6.03
CA ALA A 376 0.04 -10.47 6.36
C ALA A 376 1.16 -9.53 6.84
N THR A 377 1.01 -8.22 6.62
CA THR A 377 1.98 -7.20 7.02
C THR A 377 1.95 -6.88 8.52
N SER A 378 3.11 -6.95 9.17
CA SER A 378 3.34 -6.56 10.56
C SER A 378 4.04 -5.20 10.67
N SER A 379 4.05 -4.64 11.88
CA SER A 379 4.81 -3.40 12.18
C SER A 379 6.33 -3.63 12.09
N ALA A 380 6.80 -4.89 12.22
CA ALA A 380 8.21 -5.26 12.10
C ALA A 380 8.72 -5.01 10.68
N GLN A 381 7.98 -5.49 9.67
CA GLN A 381 8.36 -5.39 8.26
C GLN A 381 8.43 -3.92 7.79
N LEU A 382 7.53 -3.07 8.30
CA LEU A 382 7.58 -1.62 8.04
C LEU A 382 8.79 -0.95 8.70
N LEU A 383 9.20 -1.39 9.90
CA LEU A 383 10.43 -0.91 10.54
C LEU A 383 11.69 -1.42 9.83
N LEU A 384 11.69 -2.66 9.32
CA LEU A 384 12.78 -3.20 8.50
C LEU A 384 13.02 -2.34 7.24
N CYS A 385 11.98 -1.80 6.61
CA CYS A 385 12.16 -0.85 5.50
C CYS A 385 12.94 0.40 5.93
N TRP A 386 12.69 0.94 7.13
CA TRP A 386 13.43 2.11 7.65
C TRP A 386 14.88 1.74 7.98
N LEU A 387 15.11 0.54 8.52
CA LEU A 387 16.46 0.04 8.81
C LEU A 387 17.26 -0.25 7.52
N LEU A 388 16.63 -0.79 6.47
CA LEU A 388 17.25 -0.96 5.16
C LEU A 388 17.60 0.39 4.54
N LEU A 389 16.71 1.38 4.62
CA LEU A 389 16.96 2.73 4.14
C LEU A 389 18.19 3.35 4.83
N LEU A 390 18.26 3.27 6.17
CA LEU A 390 19.44 3.72 6.91
C LEU A 390 20.71 2.96 6.48
N ALA A 391 20.63 1.63 6.33
CA ALA A 391 21.76 0.82 5.95
C ALA A 391 22.31 1.19 4.56
N VAL A 392 21.44 1.33 3.55
CA VAL A 392 21.81 1.77 2.18
C VAL A 392 22.51 3.13 2.20
N VAL A 393 21.96 4.11 2.95
CA VAL A 393 22.58 5.44 3.08
C VAL A 393 23.95 5.37 3.78
N ARG A 394 24.08 4.56 4.85
CA ARG A 394 25.34 4.44 5.60
C ARG A 394 26.46 3.76 4.82
N VAL A 395 26.17 2.74 4.02
CA VAL A 395 27.19 2.02 3.23
C VAL A 395 27.52 2.70 1.89
N SER A 396 26.74 3.70 1.46
CA SER A 396 26.95 4.36 0.17
C SER A 396 28.26 5.19 0.13
N PRO A 397 29.11 5.01 -0.90
CA PRO A 397 30.23 5.89 -1.16
C PRO A 397 29.82 7.19 -1.88
N MET A 398 28.59 7.28 -2.38
CA MET A 398 28.03 8.44 -3.12
C MET A 398 27.21 9.39 -2.22
N VAL A 399 27.35 9.26 -0.90
CA VAL A 399 26.77 10.14 0.13
C VAL A 399 27.90 10.63 1.03
N LEU A 400 27.97 11.93 1.30
CA LEU A 400 29.00 12.50 2.18
C LEU A 400 28.74 12.08 3.63
N ASP A 401 29.78 11.85 4.45
CA ASP A 401 29.58 11.36 5.81
C ASP A 401 28.79 12.35 6.69
N THR A 402 28.89 13.66 6.42
CA THR A 402 28.03 14.69 7.03
C THR A 402 26.56 14.56 6.64
N GLU A 403 26.24 14.11 5.43
CA GLU A 403 24.87 13.81 5.00
C GLU A 403 24.37 12.52 5.66
N LYS A 404 25.22 11.48 5.76
CA LYS A 404 24.92 10.23 6.48
C LYS A 404 24.58 10.50 7.94
N ASP A 405 25.37 11.31 8.65
CA ASP A 405 25.15 11.65 10.05
C ASP A 405 23.87 12.47 10.26
N ASN A 406 23.62 13.45 9.38
CA ASN A 406 22.38 14.23 9.40
C ASN A 406 21.14 13.35 9.16
N PHE A 407 21.18 12.44 8.19
CA PHE A 407 20.09 11.51 7.92
C PHE A 407 19.89 10.50 9.06
N HIS A 408 20.98 9.96 9.60
CA HIS A 408 20.98 9.05 10.75
C HIS A 408 20.32 9.70 11.98
N MET A 409 20.67 10.94 12.31
CA MET A 409 20.03 11.70 13.39
C MET A 409 18.52 11.84 13.17
N ARG A 410 18.09 12.32 12.00
CA ARG A 410 16.66 12.46 11.66
C ARG A 410 15.89 11.14 11.78
N LEU A 411 16.45 10.04 11.26
CA LEU A 411 15.80 8.73 11.29
C LEU A 411 15.75 8.13 12.70
N VAL A 412 16.81 8.27 13.50
CA VAL A 412 16.82 7.85 14.92
C VAL A 412 15.80 8.63 15.73
N ASP A 413 15.69 9.95 15.52
CA ASP A 413 14.69 10.77 16.22
C ASP A 413 13.25 10.50 15.75
N ARG A 414 13.04 10.09 14.49
CA ARG A 414 11.75 9.53 14.05
C ARG A 414 11.42 8.20 14.72
N ILE A 415 12.39 7.29 14.89
CA ILE A 415 12.16 6.05 15.65
C ILE A 415 11.81 6.39 17.10
N ARG A 416 12.57 7.27 17.77
CA ARG A 416 12.27 7.74 19.14
C ARG A 416 10.90 8.40 19.27
N GLY A 417 10.49 9.20 18.29
CA GLY A 417 9.24 9.94 18.31
C GLY A 417 8.02 9.11 17.94
N PHE A 418 8.15 8.17 16.99
CA PHE A 418 6.99 7.51 16.36
C PHE A 418 6.91 5.99 16.57
N SER A 419 8.02 5.28 16.75
CA SER A 419 8.00 3.85 17.06
C SER A 419 7.59 3.63 18.53
N GLU A 420 6.66 2.70 18.73
CA GLU A 420 6.08 2.38 20.03
C GLU A 420 6.70 1.09 20.61
N ASP A 421 6.51 0.85 21.91
CA ASP A 421 6.82 -0.42 22.59
C ASP A 421 6.47 -1.65 21.73
N HIS A 422 5.26 -1.67 21.17
CA HIS A 422 4.75 -2.79 20.38
C HIS A 422 5.34 -2.87 18.96
N VAL A 423 5.79 -1.75 18.38
CA VAL A 423 6.50 -1.76 17.07
C VAL A 423 7.90 -2.36 17.25
N LEU A 424 8.56 -2.09 18.37
CA LEU A 424 9.82 -2.74 18.72
C LEU A 424 9.62 -4.21 19.10
N ALA A 425 8.59 -4.53 19.91
CA ALA A 425 8.24 -5.91 20.24
C ALA A 425 7.91 -6.76 18.99
N CYS A 426 7.26 -6.17 17.99
CA CYS A 426 7.01 -6.77 16.68
C CYS A 426 8.29 -7.34 16.05
N LEU A 427 9.45 -6.70 16.18
CA LEU A 427 10.71 -7.20 15.60
C LEU A 427 11.11 -8.57 16.17
N LEU A 428 10.87 -8.85 17.45
CA LEU A 428 11.09 -10.19 18.02
C LEU A 428 9.94 -11.14 17.73
N LEU A 429 8.69 -10.66 17.83
CA LEU A 429 7.49 -11.51 17.83
C LEU A 429 6.93 -11.84 16.43
N ASP A 430 7.39 -11.18 15.35
CA ASP A 430 7.16 -11.69 13.99
C ASP A 430 8.20 -12.80 13.70
N PRO A 431 7.81 -14.09 13.60
CA PRO A 431 8.75 -15.20 13.49
C PRO A 431 9.49 -15.22 12.15
N ARG A 432 9.01 -14.45 11.15
CA ARG A 432 9.65 -14.25 9.85
C ARG A 432 10.78 -13.20 9.89
N VAL A 433 10.86 -12.45 10.99
CA VAL A 433 11.83 -11.36 11.25
C VAL A 433 12.76 -11.72 12.41
N HIS A 434 12.23 -12.34 13.47
CA HIS A 434 12.97 -12.96 14.59
C HIS A 434 14.16 -12.14 15.14
N GLY A 435 13.97 -10.84 15.32
CA GLY A 435 14.95 -9.91 15.87
C GLY A 435 15.98 -9.35 14.89
N LEU A 436 15.80 -9.55 13.58
CA LEU A 436 16.64 -8.96 12.54
C LEU A 436 16.72 -7.43 12.68
N GLY A 437 17.94 -6.88 12.57
CA GLY A 437 18.22 -5.46 12.74
C GLY A 437 18.32 -4.98 14.20
N LEU A 438 18.13 -5.84 15.22
CA LEU A 438 18.36 -5.50 16.63
C LEU A 438 19.73 -5.97 17.11
N SER A 439 20.48 -5.11 17.82
CA SER A 439 21.76 -5.47 18.45
C SER A 439 21.57 -6.46 19.61
N ALA A 440 22.64 -7.06 20.13
CA ALA A 440 22.57 -7.83 21.37
C ALA A 440 21.95 -7.02 22.55
N LEU A 441 22.20 -5.71 22.61
CA LEU A 441 21.55 -4.79 23.55
C LEU A 441 20.08 -4.55 23.18
N GLY A 442 19.77 -4.33 21.90
CA GLY A 442 18.41 -4.18 21.39
C GLY A 442 17.54 -5.39 21.71
N ARG A 443 17.99 -6.61 21.36
CA ARG A 443 17.33 -7.88 21.69
C ARG A 443 17.15 -8.08 23.20
N ARG A 444 18.04 -7.54 24.04
CA ARG A 444 17.85 -7.52 25.51
C ARG A 444 16.79 -6.51 25.94
N ARG A 445 16.76 -5.31 25.36
CA ARG A 445 15.77 -4.26 25.65
C ARG A 445 14.37 -4.65 25.17
N THR A 446 14.24 -5.14 23.94
CA THR A 446 12.96 -5.58 23.38
C THR A 446 12.37 -6.76 24.15
N ARG A 447 13.17 -7.69 24.70
CA ARG A 447 12.69 -8.73 25.62
C ARG A 447 12.02 -8.15 26.88
N LEU A 448 12.56 -7.08 27.45
CA LEU A 448 11.93 -6.39 28.59
C LEU A 448 10.61 -5.72 28.16
N ILE A 449 10.58 -5.08 26.98
CA ILE A 449 9.38 -4.47 26.42
C ILE A 449 8.27 -5.52 26.19
N VAL A 450 8.59 -6.72 25.68
CA VAL A 450 7.62 -7.82 25.54
C VAL A 450 7.04 -8.22 26.90
N ALA A 451 7.87 -8.38 27.93
CA ALA A 451 7.42 -8.74 29.28
C ALA A 451 6.52 -7.64 29.90
N ASP A 452 6.89 -6.37 29.75
CA ASP A 452 6.13 -5.23 30.28
C ASP A 452 4.83 -4.97 29.49
N LEU A 453 4.80 -5.26 28.18
CA LEU A 453 3.56 -5.35 27.39
C LEU A 453 2.66 -6.49 27.88
N GLY A 454 3.25 -7.63 28.23
CA GLY A 454 2.57 -8.75 28.87
C GLY A 454 1.80 -8.35 30.12
N GLU A 455 2.45 -7.73 31.09
CA GLU A 455 1.78 -7.23 32.30
C GLU A 455 0.69 -6.21 31.98
N LYS A 456 0.96 -5.25 31.08
CA LYS A 456 -0.03 -4.25 30.62
C LYS A 456 -1.29 -4.91 30.02
N LEU A 457 -1.14 -6.00 29.27
CA LEU A 457 -2.24 -6.72 28.59
C LEU A 457 -2.96 -7.73 29.51
N GLN A 458 -2.20 -8.52 30.28
CA GLN A 458 -2.74 -9.51 31.21
C GLN A 458 -3.46 -8.82 32.39
N GLY A 459 -2.90 -7.72 32.92
CA GLY A 459 -3.53 -6.94 33.99
C GLY A 459 -4.88 -6.33 33.59
N ARG A 460 -5.05 -5.97 32.31
CA ARG A 460 -6.37 -5.56 31.76
C ARG A 460 -7.37 -6.72 31.77
N ARG A 461 -6.95 -7.92 31.36
CA ARG A 461 -7.79 -9.12 31.32
C ARG A 461 -8.32 -9.49 32.72
N HIS A 462 -7.48 -9.40 33.75
CA HIS A 462 -7.88 -9.64 35.15
C HIS A 462 -8.86 -8.59 35.68
N ARG A 463 -8.69 -7.30 35.31
CA ARG A 463 -9.66 -6.24 35.64
C ARG A 463 -11.00 -6.47 34.95
N GLN A 464 -11.00 -6.90 33.68
CA GLN A 464 -12.22 -7.23 32.93
C GLN A 464 -12.95 -8.47 33.46
N SER A 465 -12.25 -9.43 34.08
CA SER A 465 -12.87 -10.62 34.68
C SER A 465 -13.34 -10.41 36.13
N GLY A 466 -13.14 -9.22 36.71
CA GLY A 466 -13.62 -8.88 38.06
C GLY A 466 -12.96 -9.64 39.22
N MET A 467 -11.86 -10.38 38.98
CA MET A 467 -11.21 -11.19 40.01
C MET A 467 -10.18 -10.38 40.80
N ALA A 468 -10.37 -10.31 42.12
CA ALA A 468 -9.59 -9.46 43.02
C ALA A 468 -8.20 -10.04 43.40
N GLU A 469 -7.95 -11.33 43.18
CA GLU A 469 -6.70 -12.03 43.53
C GLU A 469 -5.56 -11.79 42.51
N ALA A 470 -5.36 -10.53 42.13
CA ALA A 470 -4.50 -10.13 41.01
C ALA A 470 -2.99 -10.10 41.33
N SER A 471 -2.58 -10.05 42.60
CA SER A 471 -1.19 -9.76 42.99
C SER A 471 -0.24 -10.97 42.87
N SER A 472 -0.66 -12.15 43.31
CA SER A 472 0.11 -13.40 43.18
C SER A 472 0.13 -13.93 41.75
N SER A 473 -1.02 -13.90 41.09
CA SER A 473 -1.23 -14.35 39.72
C SER A 473 -0.39 -13.57 38.70
N THR A 474 -0.34 -12.23 38.80
CA THR A 474 0.44 -11.40 37.86
C THR A 474 1.93 -11.75 37.86
N ALA A 475 2.53 -12.00 39.03
CA ALA A 475 3.95 -12.37 39.12
C ALA A 475 4.25 -13.73 38.46
N GLN A 476 3.36 -14.72 38.65
CA GLN A 476 3.47 -16.04 38.01
C GLN A 476 3.27 -15.98 36.49
N ASN A 477 2.38 -15.11 36.01
CA ASN A 477 2.16 -14.91 34.58
C ASN A 477 3.38 -14.21 33.92
N ARG A 478 4.03 -13.26 34.60
CA ARG A 478 5.28 -12.65 34.12
C ARG A 478 6.42 -13.68 34.02
N SER A 479 6.57 -14.58 35.00
CA SER A 479 7.63 -15.59 34.92
C SER A 479 7.43 -16.56 33.76
N ARG A 480 6.20 -17.06 33.54
CA ARG A 480 5.87 -17.93 32.39
C ARG A 480 6.06 -17.24 31.04
N LEU A 481 5.65 -15.97 30.93
CA LEU A 481 5.87 -15.18 29.72
C LEU A 481 7.37 -15.05 29.38
N VAL A 482 8.22 -14.86 30.39
CA VAL A 482 9.68 -14.79 30.19
C VAL A 482 10.27 -16.15 29.84
N GLU A 483 9.77 -17.24 30.43
CA GLU A 483 10.16 -18.63 30.11
C GLU A 483 9.81 -18.99 28.66
N GLN A 484 8.54 -18.80 28.25
CA GLN A 484 8.08 -18.99 26.88
C GLN A 484 8.84 -18.12 25.87
N LEU A 485 9.14 -16.87 26.23
CA LEU A 485 9.91 -15.96 25.37
C LEU A 485 11.36 -16.42 25.20
N LEU A 486 11.95 -17.07 26.20
CA LEU A 486 13.28 -17.68 26.05
C LEU A 486 13.20 -18.95 25.21
N GLN A 487 12.20 -19.81 25.41
CA GLN A 487 11.97 -21.00 24.57
C GLN A 487 11.85 -20.62 23.09
N TYR A 488 10.98 -19.66 22.77
CA TYR A 488 10.79 -19.13 21.41
C TYR A 488 12.08 -18.55 20.80
N LEU A 489 12.85 -17.75 21.56
CA LEU A 489 14.07 -17.11 21.05
C LEU A 489 15.28 -18.07 20.96
N ASN A 490 15.24 -19.20 21.66
CA ASN A 490 16.24 -20.27 21.58
C ASN A 490 15.82 -21.39 20.60
N ARG A 491 14.58 -21.35 20.09
CA ARG A 491 13.90 -22.46 19.37
C ARG A 491 13.91 -23.78 20.14
N GLU A 492 13.65 -23.68 21.45
CA GLU A 492 13.33 -24.81 22.32
C GLU A 492 11.81 -25.10 22.26
N ARG A 493 11.41 -26.29 22.77
CA ARG A 493 10.01 -26.74 22.83
C ARG A 493 9.05 -25.66 23.34
N PRO A 494 7.91 -25.42 22.66
CA PRO A 494 7.37 -26.19 21.52
C PRO A 494 7.96 -25.83 20.13
N PHE A 495 8.92 -24.92 20.04
CA PHE A 495 9.38 -24.31 18.79
C PHE A 495 10.58 -25.03 18.13
N ASP A 496 10.86 -26.29 18.53
CA ASP A 496 11.98 -27.12 18.07
C ASP A 496 11.71 -27.89 16.75
N ASP A 497 10.51 -27.78 16.18
CA ASP A 497 10.17 -28.32 14.87
C ASP A 497 10.59 -27.36 13.74
N ASP A 498 11.60 -27.75 12.96
CA ASP A 498 12.09 -26.99 11.80
C ASP A 498 11.09 -26.99 10.62
N GLU A 499 10.39 -28.09 10.34
CA GLU A 499 9.48 -28.20 9.19
C GLU A 499 8.22 -27.36 9.43
N ALA A 500 7.65 -27.44 10.63
CA ALA A 500 6.52 -26.61 11.05
C ALA A 500 6.91 -25.13 11.16
N TRP A 501 8.12 -24.81 11.66
CA TRP A 501 8.61 -23.44 11.72
C TRP A 501 8.81 -22.83 10.34
N GLU A 502 9.52 -23.51 9.42
CA GLU A 502 9.73 -23.00 8.06
C GLU A 502 8.40 -22.85 7.31
N THR A 503 7.50 -23.84 7.41
CA THR A 503 6.15 -23.76 6.83
C THR A 503 5.36 -22.55 7.35
N MET A 504 5.32 -22.35 8.67
CA MET A 504 4.58 -21.23 9.29
C MET A 504 5.29 -19.88 9.18
N THR A 505 6.58 -19.85 8.79
CA THR A 505 7.34 -18.62 8.50
C THR A 505 7.52 -18.35 7.01
N THR A 506 6.91 -19.16 6.13
CA THR A 506 6.71 -18.79 4.72
C THR A 506 5.98 -17.46 4.62
N THR A 507 6.27 -16.72 3.56
CA THR A 507 5.92 -15.30 3.48
C THR A 507 4.48 -15.02 3.10
N THR A 508 3.80 -16.03 2.53
CA THR A 508 2.35 -16.05 2.28
C THR A 508 1.53 -16.29 3.56
N VAL A 509 2.13 -16.86 4.61
CA VAL A 509 1.47 -17.10 5.90
C VAL A 509 1.46 -15.82 6.75
N PRO A 510 0.27 -15.35 7.20
CA PRO A 510 0.20 -14.24 8.15
C PRO A 510 0.79 -14.64 9.51
N PRO A 511 1.63 -13.80 10.14
CA PRO A 511 2.40 -14.19 11.33
C PRO A 511 1.51 -14.45 12.56
N ARG A 512 0.23 -14.05 12.51
CA ARG A 512 -0.76 -14.42 13.54
C ARG A 512 -1.11 -15.91 13.55
N LEU A 513 -0.96 -16.63 12.42
CA LEU A 513 -1.33 -18.05 12.34
C LEU A 513 -0.34 -18.93 13.13
N PHE A 514 0.96 -18.66 13.00
CA PHE A 514 2.00 -19.23 13.87
C PHE A 514 1.63 -19.13 15.37
N TRP A 515 1.22 -17.93 15.82
CA TRP A 515 0.84 -17.69 17.22
C TRP A 515 -0.57 -18.18 17.60
N LEU A 516 -1.36 -18.68 16.65
CA LEU A 516 -2.60 -19.41 16.93
C LEU A 516 -2.35 -20.91 17.08
N GLU A 517 -1.37 -21.46 16.36
CA GLU A 517 -0.94 -22.86 16.51
C GLU A 517 -0.38 -23.10 17.92
N TYR A 518 0.65 -22.34 18.30
CA TYR A 518 1.29 -22.43 19.63
C TYR A 518 0.48 -21.78 20.78
N ALA A 519 -0.80 -21.47 20.56
CA ALA A 519 -1.63 -20.73 21.54
C ALA A 519 -1.99 -21.54 22.79
N GLU A 520 -2.02 -22.88 22.70
CA GLU A 520 -2.30 -23.76 23.86
C GLU A 520 -1.04 -24.03 24.69
N GLU A 521 0.13 -24.05 24.05
CA GLU A 521 1.42 -24.42 24.68
C GLU A 521 2.19 -23.21 25.23
N ALA A 522 2.12 -22.06 24.54
CA ALA A 522 2.73 -20.81 24.97
C ALA A 522 1.68 -19.67 25.18
N PRO A 523 0.61 -19.88 25.97
CA PRO A 523 -0.56 -18.98 26.00
C PRO A 523 -0.26 -17.57 26.48
N GLU A 524 0.63 -17.38 27.47
CA GLU A 524 1.01 -16.05 27.93
C GLU A 524 1.75 -15.25 26.86
N LEU A 525 2.67 -15.88 26.11
CA LEU A 525 3.42 -15.27 25.01
C LEU A 525 2.56 -15.07 23.75
N ALA A 526 1.77 -16.08 23.36
CA ALA A 526 0.86 -16.00 22.23
C ALA A 526 -0.15 -14.86 22.40
N GLN A 527 -0.69 -14.64 23.62
CA GLN A 527 -1.55 -13.49 23.89
C GLN A 527 -0.84 -12.14 23.60
N VAL A 528 0.44 -12.01 23.94
CA VAL A 528 1.22 -10.78 23.65
C VAL A 528 1.52 -10.66 22.16
N ALA A 529 1.95 -11.73 21.51
CA ALA A 529 2.26 -11.73 20.09
C ALA A 529 1.03 -11.43 19.22
N LEU A 530 -0.12 -12.04 19.49
CA LEU A 530 -1.37 -11.75 18.78
C LEU A 530 -1.84 -10.31 19.01
N ALA A 531 -1.67 -9.76 20.22
CA ALA A 531 -1.97 -8.36 20.51
C ALA A 531 -1.04 -7.38 19.76
N VAL A 532 0.24 -7.74 19.63
CA VAL A 532 1.29 -6.91 19.02
C VAL A 532 1.22 -6.96 17.49
N LEU A 533 1.01 -8.15 16.90
CA LEU A 533 0.89 -8.37 15.46
C LEU A 533 -0.50 -7.97 14.91
N GLY A 534 -1.53 -7.94 15.75
CA GLY A 534 -2.86 -7.39 15.42
C GLY A 534 -2.86 -5.86 15.25
N PHE A 535 -1.80 -5.16 15.68
CA PHE A 535 -1.67 -3.72 15.47
C PHE A 535 -1.36 -3.38 14.02
N ARG A 536 -2.27 -2.65 13.36
CA ARG A 536 -2.10 -2.18 11.98
C ARG A 536 -1.47 -0.78 11.98
N ALA A 537 -0.15 -0.72 11.80
CA ALA A 537 0.64 0.52 11.85
C ALA A 537 0.52 1.42 10.59
N PHE A 538 -0.59 1.38 9.85
CA PHE A 538 -0.83 2.26 8.71
C PHE A 538 -2.31 2.62 8.60
N VAL A 539 -2.56 3.86 8.18
CA VAL A 539 -3.91 4.46 8.09
C VAL A 539 -4.60 4.13 6.76
N ALA A 540 -3.80 3.92 5.72
CA ALA A 540 -4.18 3.48 4.39
C ALA A 540 -2.90 2.93 3.69
N PRO A 541 -3.00 2.30 2.51
CA PRO A 541 -1.83 2.00 1.68
C PRO A 541 -0.97 3.25 1.42
N LEU A 542 0.33 3.07 1.12
CA LEU A 542 1.28 4.17 0.94
C LEU A 542 0.82 5.13 -0.15
N GLU A 543 0.38 4.62 -1.30
CA GLU A 543 -0.16 5.42 -2.40
C GLU A 543 -1.45 6.18 -2.05
N ALA A 544 -2.35 5.54 -1.29
CA ALA A 544 -3.54 6.22 -0.80
C ALA A 544 -3.18 7.32 0.21
N THR A 545 -2.19 7.07 1.06
CA THR A 545 -1.65 8.05 2.03
C THR A 545 -0.97 9.22 1.30
N TRP A 546 -0.21 8.95 0.23
CA TRP A 546 0.40 9.95 -0.65
C TRP A 546 -0.66 10.82 -1.34
N ARG A 547 -1.62 10.20 -2.05
CA ARG A 547 -2.75 10.91 -2.69
C ARG A 547 -3.53 11.79 -1.70
N MET A 548 -3.88 11.26 -0.53
CA MET A 548 -4.55 12.03 0.53
C MET A 548 -3.70 13.17 1.11
N SER A 549 -2.37 13.08 0.99
CA SER A 549 -1.43 14.08 1.50
C SER A 549 -1.14 15.18 0.48
N THR A 550 -0.97 14.84 -0.80
CA THR A 550 -0.73 15.80 -1.89
C THR A 550 -1.98 16.61 -2.21
N GLN A 551 -3.18 16.00 -2.14
CA GLN A 551 -4.47 16.67 -2.30
C GLN A 551 -4.68 17.83 -1.31
N ARG A 552 -4.16 17.75 -0.08
CA ARG A 552 -4.34 18.82 0.94
C ARG A 552 -3.68 20.15 0.57
N PHE A 553 -2.75 20.14 -0.38
CA PHE A 553 -1.85 21.26 -0.69
C PHE A 553 -1.89 21.68 -2.18
N ARG A 554 -2.81 21.13 -3.00
CA ARG A 554 -3.07 21.70 -4.34
C ARG A 554 -3.50 23.16 -4.19
N PRO A 555 -3.01 24.11 -5.02
CA PRO A 555 -3.33 25.52 -4.86
C PRO A 555 -4.84 25.77 -4.90
N GLN A 556 -5.35 26.50 -3.90
CA GLN A 556 -6.80 26.68 -3.73
C GLN A 556 -7.47 27.30 -4.97
N ARG A 557 -6.74 28.07 -5.79
CA ARG A 557 -7.22 28.61 -7.07
C ARG A 557 -7.77 27.54 -8.02
N GLN A 558 -7.09 26.40 -8.15
CA GLN A 558 -7.55 25.27 -8.98
C GLN A 558 -8.76 24.55 -8.35
N GLN A 559 -8.84 24.52 -7.00
CA GLN A 559 -9.98 23.95 -6.29
C GLN A 559 -11.22 24.86 -6.40
N ASP A 560 -11.03 26.18 -6.34
CA ASP A 560 -12.08 27.19 -6.51
C ASP A 560 -12.56 27.25 -7.98
N GLU A 561 -11.69 27.02 -8.97
CA GLU A 561 -12.06 26.90 -10.39
C GLU A 561 -12.89 25.64 -10.64
N ALA A 562 -12.49 24.49 -10.09
CA ALA A 562 -13.31 23.26 -10.12
C ALA A 562 -14.65 23.43 -9.40
N ALA A 563 -14.66 24.10 -8.24
CA ALA A 563 -15.88 24.36 -7.46
C ALA A 563 -16.82 25.40 -8.07
N ARG A 564 -16.36 26.20 -9.05
CA ARG A 564 -17.20 27.12 -9.84
C ARG A 564 -17.86 26.46 -11.05
N GLY A 565 -17.48 25.23 -11.39
CA GLY A 565 -18.06 24.47 -12.50
C GLY A 565 -19.49 23.97 -12.24
N ASP A 566 -19.91 23.90 -10.97
CA ASP A 566 -21.22 23.37 -10.58
C ASP A 566 -22.03 24.36 -9.72
N GLY A 567 -23.37 24.28 -9.81
CA GLY A 567 -24.26 25.40 -9.54
C GLY A 567 -24.50 25.81 -8.07
N VAL A 568 -24.71 27.12 -7.88
CA VAL A 568 -25.47 27.78 -6.79
C VAL A 568 -25.14 27.33 -5.36
N VAL A 569 -24.11 27.95 -4.77
CA VAL A 569 -23.86 27.90 -3.32
C VAL A 569 -24.91 28.73 -2.57
N LEU A 570 -25.85 28.05 -1.89
CA LEU A 570 -26.77 28.71 -0.95
C LEU A 570 -26.05 29.10 0.36
N PRO A 571 -26.38 30.27 0.97
CA PRO A 571 -25.74 30.72 2.19
C PRO A 571 -26.28 29.98 3.42
N VAL A 572 -25.49 29.04 3.97
CA VAL A 572 -25.76 28.42 5.27
C VAL A 572 -25.18 29.30 6.38
N GLY A 573 -26.06 30.02 7.08
CA GLY A 573 -25.70 30.83 8.25
C GLY A 573 -25.81 30.07 9.58
N GLY A 574 -25.17 30.61 10.62
CA GLY A 574 -25.28 30.12 12.00
C GLY A 574 -24.25 29.05 12.37
N VAL A 575 -23.31 29.42 13.24
CA VAL A 575 -22.46 28.45 13.95
C VAL A 575 -23.01 28.34 15.38
N THR A 576 -23.59 27.19 15.69
CA THR A 576 -23.92 26.76 17.06
C THR A 576 -23.23 25.43 17.35
N ALA A 577 -22.99 25.14 18.64
CA ALA A 577 -22.14 24.03 19.06
C ALA A 577 -22.67 22.66 18.57
N MET A 578 -21.76 21.79 18.10
CA MET A 578 -22.13 20.47 17.62
C MET A 578 -22.74 19.62 18.74
N SER A 579 -24.04 19.33 18.61
CA SER A 579 -24.67 18.25 19.35
C SER A 579 -24.06 16.91 18.96
N ALA A 580 -23.84 16.01 19.94
CA ALA A 580 -23.26 14.69 19.70
C ALA A 580 -24.12 13.78 18.78
N SER A 581 -25.33 14.21 18.41
CA SER A 581 -26.26 13.47 17.55
C SER A 581 -26.00 13.58 16.04
N GLU A 582 -25.12 14.49 15.58
CA GLU A 582 -24.91 14.76 14.13
C GLU A 582 -23.69 14.04 13.52
N VAL A 583 -23.10 13.07 14.22
CA VAL A 583 -22.01 12.22 13.68
C VAL A 583 -22.60 11.07 12.85
N ALA A 584 -23.20 11.41 11.70
CA ALA A 584 -23.76 10.45 10.75
C ALA A 584 -22.86 10.34 9.51
N VAL A 585 -22.49 9.11 9.12
CA VAL A 585 -21.85 8.87 7.82
C VAL A 585 -22.86 9.14 6.72
N PRO A 586 -22.50 9.88 5.65
CA PRO A 586 -23.33 9.94 4.45
C PRO A 586 -23.58 8.52 3.95
N PRO A 587 -24.84 8.04 3.81
CA PRO A 587 -25.12 6.62 3.54
C PRO A 587 -24.37 6.05 2.33
N VAL A 588 -24.22 6.86 1.29
CA VAL A 588 -23.45 6.58 0.06
C VAL A 588 -21.98 6.27 0.35
N GLU A 589 -21.34 6.96 1.29
CA GLU A 589 -19.91 6.75 1.61
C GLU A 589 -19.66 5.45 2.37
N LEU A 590 -20.58 5.08 3.28
CA LEU A 590 -20.53 3.79 3.97
C LEU A 590 -20.74 2.63 3.00
N ILE A 591 -21.77 2.73 2.14
CA ILE A 591 -22.08 1.74 1.11
C ILE A 591 -20.89 1.60 0.13
N ARG A 592 -20.37 2.71 -0.40
CA ARG A 592 -19.21 2.70 -1.30
C ARG A 592 -18.03 1.96 -0.66
N PHE A 593 -17.59 2.39 0.51
CA PHE A 593 -16.42 1.80 1.16
C PHE A 593 -16.61 0.30 1.43
N HIS A 594 -17.78 -0.12 1.94
CA HIS A 594 -18.04 -1.53 2.22
C HIS A 594 -17.99 -2.39 0.94
N HIS A 595 -18.67 -1.96 -0.12
CA HIS A 595 -18.73 -2.74 -1.36
C HIS A 595 -17.41 -2.69 -2.15
N ASP A 596 -16.68 -1.58 -2.14
CA ASP A 596 -15.31 -1.50 -2.69
C ASP A 596 -14.37 -2.50 -1.99
N GLN A 597 -14.43 -2.56 -0.65
CA GLN A 597 -13.66 -3.52 0.15
C GLN A 597 -14.12 -4.97 -0.10
N LEU A 598 -15.42 -5.22 -0.24
CA LEU A 598 -15.96 -6.54 -0.56
C LEU A 598 -15.50 -7.00 -1.95
N HIS A 599 -15.54 -6.14 -2.97
CA HIS A 599 -15.02 -6.45 -4.30
C HIS A 599 -13.50 -6.68 -4.31
N ALA A 600 -12.73 -5.90 -3.54
CA ALA A 600 -11.30 -6.12 -3.38
C ALA A 600 -11.00 -7.49 -2.73
N ARG A 601 -11.73 -7.84 -1.66
CA ARG A 601 -11.65 -9.18 -1.01
C ARG A 601 -12.02 -10.29 -1.99
N LEU A 602 -13.12 -10.16 -2.75
CA LEU A 602 -13.56 -11.20 -3.70
C LEU A 602 -12.57 -11.43 -4.84
N ARG A 603 -11.85 -10.39 -5.30
CA ARG A 603 -10.73 -10.55 -6.25
C ARG A 603 -9.57 -11.30 -5.59
N SER A 604 -9.09 -10.80 -4.44
CA SER A 604 -8.01 -11.41 -3.67
C SER A 604 -8.29 -12.87 -3.25
N GLU A 605 -9.55 -13.21 -2.94
CA GLU A 605 -9.99 -14.58 -2.68
C GLU A 605 -10.08 -15.43 -3.95
N ALA A 606 -10.47 -14.88 -5.11
CA ALA A 606 -10.45 -15.61 -6.36
C ALA A 606 -9.00 -15.98 -6.75
N ASP A 607 -8.07 -15.03 -6.60
CA ASP A 607 -6.64 -15.25 -6.85
C ASP A 607 -6.02 -16.17 -5.78
N GLY A 608 -6.37 -15.98 -4.51
CA GLY A 608 -5.99 -16.84 -3.39
C GLY A 608 -6.49 -18.28 -3.54
N ARG A 609 -7.72 -18.50 -4.00
CA ARG A 609 -8.25 -19.84 -4.30
C ARG A 609 -7.63 -20.45 -5.55
N ARG A 610 -7.28 -19.66 -6.58
CA ARG A 610 -6.49 -20.12 -7.74
C ARG A 610 -5.08 -20.58 -7.34
N ARG A 611 -4.50 -19.97 -6.31
CA ARG A 611 -3.25 -20.44 -5.68
C ARG A 611 -3.49 -21.72 -4.87
N LEU A 612 -4.38 -21.68 -3.87
CA LEU A 612 -4.67 -22.81 -2.96
C LEU A 612 -5.16 -24.09 -3.67
N ALA A 613 -5.93 -23.97 -4.75
CA ALA A 613 -6.44 -25.12 -5.49
C ALA A 613 -5.33 -25.98 -6.14
N LYS A 614 -4.16 -25.39 -6.45
CA LYS A 614 -3.00 -26.13 -6.96
C LYS A 614 -2.43 -27.07 -5.90
N TYR A 615 -2.20 -26.55 -4.68
CA TYR A 615 -1.76 -27.35 -3.52
C TYR A 615 -2.76 -28.44 -3.12
N GLY A 616 -4.07 -28.21 -3.32
CA GLY A 616 -5.12 -29.18 -2.99
C GLY A 616 -5.18 -30.42 -3.88
N SER A 617 -4.46 -30.45 -5.02
CA SER A 617 -4.57 -31.53 -6.01
C SER A 617 -3.75 -32.78 -5.64
N GLY A 618 -2.61 -32.63 -4.97
CA GLY A 618 -1.61 -33.68 -4.79
C GLY A 618 -1.94 -34.84 -3.82
N ARG A 619 -3.21 -35.02 -3.40
CA ARG A 619 -3.55 -36.00 -2.35
C ARG A 619 -4.89 -36.73 -2.46
N ARG A 620 -5.34 -37.08 -3.68
CA ARG A 620 -6.36 -38.13 -3.91
C ARG A 620 -6.02 -39.00 -5.11
N SER A 621 -5.94 -40.32 -4.89
CA SER A 621 -5.74 -41.32 -5.95
C SER A 621 -7.05 -42.03 -6.31
N ASP A 622 -7.06 -42.60 -7.51
CA ASP A 622 -7.89 -43.70 -8.02
C ASP A 622 -9.42 -43.50 -8.14
N GLY A 623 -9.88 -43.32 -9.39
CA GLY A 623 -11.31 -43.29 -9.76
C GLY A 623 -11.59 -43.09 -11.26
N GLN A 624 -11.54 -44.16 -12.07
CA GLN A 624 -11.80 -44.16 -13.54
C GLN A 624 -13.32 -44.14 -13.87
N VAL A 625 -13.83 -43.93 -15.10
CA VAL A 625 -13.32 -43.99 -16.51
C VAL A 625 -14.02 -42.86 -17.38
N PRO A 626 -13.74 -42.65 -18.69
CA PRO A 626 -13.83 -41.31 -19.31
C PRO A 626 -14.94 -41.07 -20.38
N SER A 627 -15.06 -39.81 -20.83
CA SER A 627 -15.60 -39.36 -22.14
C SER A 627 -14.96 -37.99 -22.48
N LEU A 628 -14.37 -37.71 -23.65
CA LEU A 628 -14.95 -37.58 -25.01
C LEU A 628 -16.00 -36.44 -25.08
N LEU A 629 -15.88 -35.37 -25.89
CA LEU A 629 -14.97 -34.97 -27.00
C LEU A 629 -14.44 -33.50 -26.76
N GLY A 630 -13.35 -32.97 -27.32
CA GLY A 630 -13.12 -32.55 -28.73
C GLY A 630 -13.77 -31.17 -29.06
N GLY A 631 -13.09 -30.13 -29.58
CA GLY A 631 -11.67 -29.89 -29.89
C GLY A 631 -11.46 -28.62 -30.76
N GLN A 632 -10.19 -28.18 -30.94
CA GLN A 632 -9.70 -27.16 -31.93
C GLN A 632 -10.16 -25.68 -31.74
N SER A 633 -9.29 -24.67 -31.59
CA SER A 633 -8.38 -23.99 -32.57
C SER A 633 -9.09 -22.93 -33.43
N SER A 634 -8.57 -21.73 -33.77
CA SER A 634 -7.46 -20.88 -33.28
C SER A 634 -7.52 -19.52 -34.03
N ALA A 635 -6.95 -18.43 -33.48
CA ALA A 635 -6.62 -17.17 -34.18
C ALA A 635 -7.82 -16.35 -34.75
N ASP A 636 -7.72 -15.08 -35.20
CA ASP A 636 -6.63 -14.09 -35.16
C ASP A 636 -7.14 -12.62 -35.35
N LEU A 637 -6.27 -11.63 -35.09
CA LEU A 637 -6.20 -10.27 -35.71
C LEU A 637 -7.37 -9.22 -35.60
N MET A 638 -6.99 -8.01 -35.09
CA MET A 638 -7.29 -6.64 -35.61
C MET A 638 -8.76 -6.13 -35.73
N ASP A 639 -9.09 -4.82 -35.74
CA ASP A 639 -8.37 -3.55 -35.46
C ASP A 639 -9.39 -2.43 -35.09
N ASP A 640 -8.93 -1.17 -34.96
CA ASP A 640 -9.70 0.10 -35.01
C ASP A 640 -10.76 0.40 -33.92
N GLU A 641 -10.43 1.33 -33.00
CA GLU A 641 -11.35 2.44 -32.68
C GLU A 641 -10.53 3.73 -32.43
N ALA A 642 -10.86 4.80 -33.17
CA ALA A 642 -10.07 6.03 -33.24
C ALA A 642 -10.58 7.17 -32.32
N ASP A 643 -9.97 8.34 -32.46
CA ASP A 643 -10.45 9.66 -32.02
C ASP A 643 -10.77 9.85 -30.52
N ARG A 644 -9.70 10.11 -29.75
CA ARG A 644 -9.78 11.04 -28.61
C ARG A 644 -8.70 12.11 -28.72
N GLU A 645 -9.12 13.37 -28.71
CA GLU A 645 -8.22 14.52 -28.71
C GLU A 645 -7.33 14.51 -27.45
N PRO A 646 -6.00 14.75 -27.57
CA PRO A 646 -5.14 14.91 -26.41
C PRO A 646 -5.43 16.26 -25.74
N SER A 647 -6.10 16.24 -24.58
CA SER A 647 -6.26 17.45 -23.77
C SER A 647 -4.89 17.99 -23.32
N ASP A 648 -4.70 19.31 -23.40
CA ASP A 648 -3.42 20.00 -23.20
C ASP A 648 -2.99 20.02 -21.71
N ALA A 649 -2.57 18.84 -21.24
CA ALA A 649 -2.14 18.55 -19.88
C ALA A 649 -0.65 18.18 -19.83
N GLY A 650 0.17 18.86 -20.66
CA GLY A 650 1.62 18.74 -20.72
C GLY A 650 2.32 19.27 -19.45
N GLY A 651 2.07 18.63 -18.32
CA GLY A 651 2.73 18.92 -17.05
C GLY A 651 4.19 18.52 -17.10
N ASP A 652 5.07 19.49 -17.40
CA ASP A 652 6.53 19.38 -17.36
C ASP A 652 6.99 18.52 -16.16
N ALA A 653 7.77 17.47 -16.46
CA ALA A 653 8.22 16.51 -15.46
C ALA A 653 9.04 17.19 -14.35
N VAL A 654 9.90 18.14 -14.71
CA VAL A 654 10.68 18.93 -13.78
C VAL A 654 9.77 19.86 -12.96
N THR A 655 8.62 20.28 -13.50
CA THR A 655 7.56 20.97 -12.75
C THR A 655 6.85 20.03 -11.77
N ALA A 656 6.63 18.76 -12.10
CA ALA A 656 6.07 17.79 -11.15
C ALA A 656 7.02 17.57 -9.94
N PHE A 657 8.33 17.44 -10.17
CA PHE A 657 9.31 17.34 -9.08
C PHE A 657 9.47 18.66 -8.30
N ARG A 658 9.45 19.82 -8.96
CA ARG A 658 9.42 21.13 -8.27
C ARG A 658 8.14 21.32 -7.42
N GLN A 659 6.99 20.82 -7.87
CA GLN A 659 5.75 20.80 -7.09
C GLN A 659 5.86 19.89 -5.85
N LEU A 660 6.50 18.71 -5.99
CA LEU A 660 6.82 17.81 -4.88
C LEU A 660 7.75 18.49 -3.86
N LYS A 661 8.86 19.11 -4.30
CA LYS A 661 9.80 19.80 -3.40
C LYS A 661 9.13 20.96 -2.64
N SER A 662 8.27 21.74 -3.32
CA SER A 662 7.44 22.78 -2.71
C SER A 662 6.29 22.25 -1.83
N TRP A 663 5.82 21.02 -2.07
CA TRP A 663 4.85 20.36 -1.21
C TRP A 663 5.47 19.96 0.13
N LEU A 664 6.64 19.33 0.08
CA LEU A 664 7.41 18.89 1.25
C LEU A 664 7.77 20.04 2.19
N GLN A 665 8.22 21.18 1.63
CA GLN A 665 8.53 22.40 2.37
C GLN A 665 7.31 22.96 3.12
N ARG A 666 6.14 23.05 2.48
CA ARG A 666 4.91 23.54 3.13
C ARG A 666 4.39 22.62 4.24
N LEU A 667 4.80 21.35 4.24
CA LEU A 667 4.51 20.42 5.32
C LEU A 667 5.45 20.63 6.52
N ASP A 668 6.73 20.93 6.26
CA ASP A 668 7.72 21.34 7.28
C ASP A 668 7.35 22.69 7.94
N GLU A 669 6.87 23.67 7.18
CA GLU A 669 6.33 24.93 7.73
C GLU A 669 5.18 24.68 8.72
N HIS A 670 4.26 23.75 8.39
CA HIS A 670 3.17 23.36 9.29
C HIS A 670 3.66 22.55 10.51
N GLU A 671 4.73 21.78 10.38
CA GLU A 671 5.34 21.01 11.47
C GLU A 671 6.04 21.96 12.47
N LYS A 672 6.77 22.95 11.96
CA LYS A 672 7.50 23.97 12.73
C LYS A 672 6.61 25.07 13.34
N SER A 673 5.41 25.30 12.80
CA SER A 673 4.48 26.32 13.32
C SER A 673 3.73 25.89 14.59
N LEU A 674 4.00 24.70 15.12
CA LEU A 674 3.36 24.16 16.33
C LEU A 674 4.24 24.39 17.57
N PRO A 675 3.66 24.66 18.75
CA PRO A 675 4.43 24.86 19.96
C PRO A 675 5.17 23.57 20.35
N VAL A 676 6.49 23.69 20.50
CA VAL A 676 7.35 22.64 21.04
C VAL A 676 7.46 22.85 22.55
N ASP A 677 6.54 22.26 23.31
CA ASP A 677 6.63 22.20 24.77
C ASP A 677 7.65 21.13 25.18
N ASP A 678 8.70 21.53 25.90
CA ASP A 678 9.70 20.63 26.48
C ASP A 678 9.10 19.74 27.58
N ALA A 679 8.59 18.58 27.18
CA ALA A 679 8.07 17.55 28.07
C ALA A 679 9.17 16.56 28.49
N ASP A 680 9.87 16.89 29.58
CA ASP A 680 10.95 16.07 30.16
C ASP A 680 10.43 14.71 30.69
N ALA A 681 11.21 13.65 30.45
CA ALA A 681 11.01 12.27 30.93
C ALA A 681 12.20 11.40 30.48
N SER A 682 13.29 11.42 31.25
CA SER A 682 14.64 11.02 30.80
C SER A 682 15.03 9.54 31.01
N LEU A 683 14.06 8.61 31.09
CA LEU A 683 14.33 7.21 31.51
C LEU A 683 13.82 6.06 30.61
N GLN A 684 13.13 6.32 29.49
CA GLN A 684 12.55 5.26 28.63
C GLN A 684 12.63 5.55 27.10
N ARG A 685 13.69 6.23 26.62
CA ARG A 685 13.84 6.53 25.19
C ARG A 685 14.65 5.45 24.45
N PHE A 686 14.27 5.18 23.20
CA PHE A 686 15.01 4.31 22.27
C PHE A 686 16.43 4.87 22.01
N ASP A 687 17.40 3.98 21.87
CA ASP A 687 18.79 4.35 21.58
C ASP A 687 19.30 3.73 20.28
N ALA A 688 20.22 4.42 19.61
CA ALA A 688 20.77 3.97 18.31
C ALA A 688 21.52 2.63 18.47
N ASP A 689 22.20 2.43 19.60
CA ASP A 689 22.88 1.20 20.01
C ASP A 689 21.95 -0.04 20.10
N TRP A 690 20.63 0.13 19.99
CA TRP A 690 19.69 -1.00 19.93
C TRP A 690 19.63 -1.63 18.53
N LEU A 691 20.20 -0.99 17.50
CA LEU A 691 20.20 -1.46 16.12
C LEU A 691 21.50 -2.21 15.77
N GLU A 692 21.39 -3.25 14.97
CA GLU A 692 22.53 -3.97 14.40
C GLU A 692 22.60 -3.70 12.89
N LEU A 693 23.43 -2.72 12.53
CA LEU A 693 23.70 -2.32 11.14
C LEU A 693 25.19 -2.53 10.82
N GLY A 694 25.61 -3.79 10.95
CA GLY A 694 26.89 -4.27 10.45
C GLY A 694 26.90 -4.36 8.91
N PRO A 695 28.03 -4.76 8.29
CA PRO A 695 28.17 -4.77 6.83
C PRO A 695 27.15 -5.68 6.14
N ASP A 696 26.82 -6.82 6.73
CA ASP A 696 25.92 -7.83 6.15
C ASP A 696 24.44 -7.51 6.41
N SER A 697 24.14 -6.67 7.41
CA SER A 697 22.78 -6.30 7.82
C SER A 697 21.89 -5.79 6.68
N PRO A 698 22.32 -4.85 5.78
CA PRO A 698 21.52 -4.48 4.62
C PRO A 698 21.18 -5.67 3.71
N GLN A 699 22.09 -6.63 3.51
CA GLN A 699 21.83 -7.80 2.68
C GLN A 699 20.83 -8.75 3.36
N GLN A 700 20.98 -9.00 4.66
CA GLN A 700 20.05 -9.83 5.43
C GLN A 700 18.64 -9.23 5.49
N ILE A 701 18.53 -7.90 5.71
CA ILE A 701 17.25 -7.17 5.70
C ILE A 701 16.64 -7.17 4.30
N ARG A 702 17.42 -6.92 3.25
CA ARG A 702 16.96 -7.01 1.86
C ARG A 702 16.46 -8.43 1.54
N ALA A 703 17.21 -9.47 1.85
CA ALA A 703 16.81 -10.86 1.62
C ALA A 703 15.61 -11.32 2.48
N CYS A 704 15.36 -10.70 3.64
CA CYS A 704 14.12 -10.88 4.40
C CYS A 704 12.94 -10.21 3.65
N LEU A 705 13.11 -8.97 3.20
CA LEU A 705 12.07 -8.21 2.50
C LEU A 705 11.75 -8.76 1.11
N GLU A 706 12.75 -9.25 0.37
CA GLU A 706 12.59 -9.87 -0.95
C GLU A 706 11.94 -11.26 -0.87
N ARG A 707 12.16 -12.01 0.21
CA ARG A 707 11.35 -13.23 0.47
C ARG A 707 9.86 -12.91 0.60
N PHE A 708 9.48 -11.72 1.11
CA PHE A 708 8.06 -11.34 1.11
C PHE A 708 7.51 -11.11 -0.30
N LEU A 709 8.31 -10.53 -1.22
CA LEU A 709 7.90 -10.35 -2.61
C LEU A 709 7.90 -11.66 -3.43
N LEU A 710 8.95 -12.46 -3.31
CA LEU A 710 9.23 -13.59 -4.20
C LEU A 710 8.45 -14.87 -3.86
N GLY A 711 7.80 -14.92 -2.69
CA GLY A 711 6.87 -15.99 -2.31
C GLY A 711 5.65 -16.13 -3.24
N ASP A 712 5.40 -15.13 -4.10
CA ASP A 712 4.39 -15.18 -5.16
C ASP A 712 4.86 -15.84 -6.46
N GLN A 713 6.18 -16.08 -6.62
CA GLN A 713 6.79 -16.48 -7.91
C GLN A 713 7.56 -17.81 -7.87
N HIS A 714 8.48 -18.02 -6.92
CA HIS A 714 9.44 -19.13 -7.00
C HIS A 714 8.86 -20.55 -6.81
N GLN A 715 7.56 -20.68 -6.53
CA GLN A 715 6.90 -21.97 -6.31
C GLN A 715 6.16 -22.51 -7.55
N TYR A 716 6.57 -22.06 -8.75
CA TYR A 716 5.98 -22.49 -10.03
C TYR A 716 6.93 -23.20 -11.00
N ASP A 717 8.24 -22.95 -10.94
CA ASP A 717 9.19 -23.36 -11.99
C ASP A 717 9.83 -24.75 -11.76
N GLY A 718 9.18 -25.62 -10.97
CA GLY A 718 9.88 -26.73 -10.30
C GLY A 718 9.12 -28.02 -10.01
N GLU A 719 8.13 -28.42 -10.82
CA GLU A 719 7.62 -29.82 -10.75
C GLU A 719 7.03 -30.44 -12.04
N ASP A 720 7.05 -29.75 -13.19
CA ASP A 720 6.74 -30.36 -14.51
C ASP A 720 7.91 -31.24 -15.01
N GLY A 721 8.19 -32.31 -14.27
CA GLY A 721 9.16 -33.34 -14.66
C GLY A 721 8.61 -34.25 -15.75
N HIS A 722 9.14 -34.13 -16.97
CA HIS A 722 8.85 -35.06 -18.09
C HIS A 722 9.41 -36.46 -17.80
N ASP A 723 8.60 -37.34 -17.20
CA ASP A 723 8.87 -38.77 -17.05
C ASP A 723 8.40 -39.56 -18.29
N ASP A 724 9.06 -39.34 -19.43
CA ASP A 724 8.78 -40.08 -20.67
C ASP A 724 9.58 -41.40 -20.71
N GLY A 725 8.94 -42.48 -20.24
CA GLY A 725 9.47 -43.84 -20.21
C GLY A 725 9.77 -44.45 -21.58
N GLN A 726 10.76 -45.35 -21.62
CA GLN A 726 11.35 -45.91 -22.84
C GLN A 726 10.40 -46.82 -23.66
N ALA A 727 10.55 -46.77 -24.99
CA ALA A 727 10.21 -47.84 -25.92
C ALA A 727 11.40 -48.13 -26.85
N ALA A 728 11.61 -49.38 -27.28
CA ALA A 728 12.90 -49.84 -27.80
C ALA A 728 12.82 -50.71 -29.08
N LEU A 729 14.01 -50.84 -29.73
CA LEU A 729 14.37 -51.74 -30.84
C LEU A 729 13.85 -51.37 -32.26
N PRO A 730 14.51 -51.85 -33.35
CA PRO A 730 15.77 -52.61 -33.44
C PRO A 730 16.88 -51.89 -34.24
N ALA A 731 18.07 -52.52 -34.32
CA ALA A 731 19.27 -51.96 -34.97
C ALA A 731 19.39 -52.25 -36.48
N VAL A 732 20.22 -51.45 -37.16
CA VAL A 732 20.81 -51.74 -38.50
C VAL A 732 22.29 -51.36 -38.45
N GLU A 733 23.16 -52.18 -39.05
CA GLU A 733 24.62 -52.02 -39.05
C GLU A 733 25.13 -51.04 -40.13
N GLY A 734 26.26 -50.36 -39.92
CA GLY A 734 27.00 -49.76 -41.04
C GLY A 734 28.07 -48.70 -40.78
N ARG A 735 29.34 -49.14 -40.66
CA ARG A 735 30.58 -48.44 -41.08
C ARG A 735 31.05 -47.14 -40.41
N ASP A 736 32.10 -47.30 -39.61
CA ASP A 736 33.35 -46.52 -39.65
C ASP A 736 33.99 -46.47 -41.07
N PRO A 737 34.96 -45.57 -41.41
CA PRO A 737 35.93 -44.94 -40.49
C PRO A 737 36.31 -43.44 -40.75
N GLN A 738 37.27 -42.97 -39.94
CA GLN A 738 38.29 -41.90 -40.16
C GLN A 738 38.18 -40.59 -39.36
N GLU A 739 38.87 -40.59 -38.22
CA GLU A 739 39.76 -39.52 -37.72
C GLU A 739 40.64 -38.90 -38.85
N PRO A 740 41.18 -37.65 -38.72
CA PRO A 740 42.10 -37.32 -37.60
C PRO A 740 42.25 -35.86 -37.10
N LEU A 741 42.67 -35.76 -35.82
CA LEU A 741 43.69 -34.87 -35.22
C LEU A 741 43.61 -33.32 -35.21
N ALA A 742 43.93 -32.80 -34.01
CA ALA A 742 44.61 -31.53 -33.69
C ALA A 742 43.79 -30.20 -33.82
N VAL A 743 44.10 -29.10 -33.13
CA VAL A 743 45.22 -28.71 -32.21
C VAL A 743 44.64 -27.98 -30.97
N MET A 744 45.23 -28.14 -29.78
CA MET A 744 45.11 -27.17 -28.66
C MET A 744 46.37 -26.32 -28.51
N PRO A 745 46.24 -25.07 -28.05
CA PRO A 745 47.29 -24.39 -27.29
C PRO A 745 46.85 -24.12 -25.84
N HIS A 746 47.70 -24.52 -24.88
CA HIS A 746 47.72 -23.91 -23.55
C HIS A 746 48.32 -22.50 -23.63
N SER A 747 47.93 -21.62 -22.71
CA SER A 747 48.87 -20.64 -22.14
C SER A 747 48.57 -20.44 -20.65
N ASP A 748 49.61 -20.57 -19.83
CA ASP A 748 49.50 -20.67 -18.37
C ASP A 748 49.50 -19.33 -17.62
N ALA A 749 49.11 -19.41 -16.35
CA ALA A 749 49.61 -18.65 -15.20
C ALA A 749 49.65 -17.11 -15.25
N GLY A 750 48.87 -16.48 -14.37
CA GLY A 750 48.91 -15.02 -14.12
C GLY A 750 48.44 -14.64 -12.71
N GLY A 751 48.75 -15.44 -11.69
CA GLY A 751 48.35 -15.16 -10.31
C GLY A 751 49.33 -14.24 -9.58
N LEU A 752 48.81 -13.20 -8.93
CA LEU A 752 49.49 -12.48 -7.85
C LEU A 752 48.46 -11.82 -6.92
N SER A 753 48.68 -11.91 -5.62
CA SER A 753 47.83 -11.34 -4.57
C SER A 753 48.53 -10.17 -3.88
N LEU A 754 47.80 -9.07 -3.68
CA LEU A 754 47.92 -8.19 -2.52
C LEU A 754 46.65 -7.35 -2.35
#